data_AF-A0A939W7Q3-F1
#
_entry.id   AF-A0A939W7Q3-F1
#
_cell.length_a   1.000
_cell.length_b   1.000
_cell.length_c   1.000
_cell.angle_alpha   90.00
_cell.angle_beta   90.00
_cell.angle_gamma   90.00
#
_symmetry.space_group_name_H-M   'P 1'
#
loop_
_entity.id
_entity.type
_entity.pdbx_description
1 polymer ?
#
loop_
_entity_poly.entity_id
_entity_poly.type
_entity_poly.pdbx_seq_one_letter_code
_entity_poly.pdbx_strand_id
1 'polypeptide(L)'
;MALVSGTWIPILADGEDGDQNVVKRATYGGNPVVFGDIDTSNSGKTGLEIVAEHDDNFIVSVGSINAGDEAGIVMSNSGGTVDLTVTGNITAYDGLWFAEGMNLEGRCYNGVCDANIKASITGNIVASGGALLLDSYGESVTDVSVTGNLSAMDIAVNTAVHENSDGKVTINGSVTSETDALYVGANGNSSNFVSVVGDVSGGDCGVNSWSRVSGKTDVSVTGTVSGDNKGIHAEASKGTTSVNVNGEEASVTGVEAGLDILVKNSGKVEADIFGDVNGLGEGDGVGMGIHAETYTYGQSSIKVTGDVTANEAGIVVQSYGKAGSDGIPVEQHLEDNSEDASSVSDITIDVNGDVDGGYVGIDACAGYSGSVEVLVNGDLFGDDYGLLAEILDGESALDILVAGTMTAGRPVQISSDDLADECDVLLTAWKIVPTNDDGIIAERASAEAFLDQDEDFEKAIGYIIRYEQPEEHGTFTAVDEDGNSLGTSHGFDVANEGDTILIHPDLEDGYEIVAAYNGVDEKTPLPVDEDGNFYLIVPRGGGVYLSVDVDLITCKVQFVDGDENVLEEAVLKYGETPDYTGPEPTKKETEGYTYEFDGWDSEFKPVTGDVTYTAQFIEIAKTFTLSFDLNGGSLDGKTGKIEIKADYASSIKLPAAPTREGYTFLYWKGSQYDASADYVVQGDHTFTAEWEEVKPEEKPETEVKTPVPAETPVNDTKDTPSPNPEETPTTVPTATTIPTATPSPTATPVNAKPKTGDSGSGFEWLGKSVVVIGLAMTAFVAVRNIRRKEENC
;
A
#
# COMPACT_ATOMS: atom_id res chain seq x y z
N MET A 1 -41.01 9.15 62.32
CA MET A 1 -41.58 10.37 61.69
C MET A 1 -40.45 11.34 61.35
N ALA A 2 -40.52 11.99 60.20
CA ALA A 2 -39.65 13.12 59.83
C ALA A 2 -40.43 14.44 59.88
N LEU A 3 -39.72 15.56 59.96
CA LEU A 3 -40.29 16.91 59.84
C LEU A 3 -39.77 17.53 58.54
N VAL A 4 -40.61 17.55 57.50
CA VAL A 4 -40.27 18.12 56.19
C VAL A 4 -41.16 19.34 55.95
N SER A 5 -40.56 20.48 55.62
CA SER A 5 -41.26 21.75 55.34
C SER A 5 -42.29 22.17 56.40
N GLY A 6 -42.05 21.82 57.67
CA GLY A 6 -42.94 22.12 58.80
C GLY A 6 -44.09 21.13 59.03
N THR A 7 -44.22 20.09 58.20
CA THR A 7 -45.22 19.03 58.32
C THR A 7 -44.58 17.75 58.86
N TRP A 8 -45.27 17.08 59.80
CA TRP A 8 -44.84 15.78 60.33
C TRP A 8 -45.27 14.66 59.38
N ILE A 9 -44.30 14.00 58.75
CA ILE A 9 -44.52 12.85 57.88
C ILE A 9 -44.32 11.57 58.71
N PRO A 10 -45.28 10.62 58.71
CA PRO A 10 -45.05 9.29 59.27
C PRO A 10 -43.96 8.59 58.44
N ILE A 11 -42.83 8.31 59.07
CA ILE A 11 -41.99 7.19 58.62
C ILE A 11 -42.64 5.98 59.27
N LEU A 12 -43.18 5.08 58.46
CA LEU A 12 -43.57 3.76 58.91
C LEU A 12 -42.30 2.93 59.03
N ALA A 13 -41.98 2.55 60.26
CA ALA A 13 -41.00 1.53 60.56
C ALA A 13 -41.80 0.29 60.91
N ASP A 14 -42.00 -0.61 59.95
CA ASP A 14 -42.75 -1.84 60.19
C ASP A 14 -41.89 -2.81 61.02
N GLY A 15 -42.25 -2.91 62.29
CA GLY A 15 -41.57 -3.72 63.29
C GLY A 15 -42.44 -3.90 64.53
N GLU A 16 -43.12 -5.03 64.63
CA GLU A 16 -43.81 -5.47 65.84
C GLU A 16 -42.84 -6.05 66.90
N ASP A 17 -41.71 -5.37 67.16
CA ASP A 17 -41.01 -5.44 68.44
C ASP A 17 -40.00 -4.28 68.60
N GLY A 18 -39.54 -4.04 69.84
CA GLY A 18 -38.96 -2.76 70.27
C GLY A 18 -37.55 -2.36 69.81
N ASP A 19 -36.99 -2.97 68.75
CA ASP A 19 -35.62 -2.68 68.27
C ASP A 19 -35.58 -1.55 67.22
N GLN A 20 -34.58 -0.67 67.30
CA GLN A 20 -34.49 0.53 66.45
C GLN A 20 -33.81 0.29 65.08
N ASN A 21 -33.86 -0.94 64.57
CA ASN A 21 -33.24 -1.35 63.32
C ASN A 21 -34.28 -1.27 62.18
N VAL A 22 -34.37 -0.07 61.59
CA VAL A 22 -35.48 0.39 60.74
C VAL A 22 -35.15 0.27 59.25
N VAL A 23 -35.89 -0.59 58.54
CA VAL A 23 -36.08 -0.47 57.09
C VAL A 23 -36.79 0.85 56.82
N LYS A 24 -36.14 1.77 56.11
CA LYS A 24 -36.66 3.15 55.90
C LYS A 24 -37.56 3.21 54.66
N ARG A 25 -38.83 2.82 54.81
CA ARG A 25 -39.80 2.84 53.70
C ARG A 25 -40.19 4.26 53.27
N ALA A 26 -40.24 4.51 51.97
CA ALA A 26 -40.77 5.74 51.36
C ALA A 26 -41.91 5.41 50.37
N THR A 27 -43.10 5.98 50.59
CA THR A 27 -44.36 5.56 49.94
C THR A 27 -45.39 6.69 49.70
N TYR A 28 -44.98 7.96 49.58
CA TYR A 28 -45.89 9.06 49.23
C TYR A 28 -45.21 10.25 48.54
N GLY A 29 -45.74 10.68 47.39
CA GLY A 29 -45.12 11.66 46.50
C GLY A 29 -45.29 13.14 46.89
N GLY A 30 -44.53 14.00 46.18
CA GLY A 30 -44.75 15.46 46.15
C GLY A 30 -43.76 16.35 46.92
N ASN A 31 -42.84 15.80 47.72
CA ASN A 31 -41.70 16.54 48.30
C ASN A 31 -40.44 15.64 48.30
N PRO A 32 -39.23 16.18 48.10
CA PRO A 32 -38.00 15.41 48.23
C PRO A 32 -37.82 14.81 49.64
N VAL A 33 -37.42 13.55 49.70
CA VAL A 33 -37.07 12.81 50.91
C VAL A 33 -35.56 12.80 51.06
N VAL A 34 -35.03 13.18 52.22
CA VAL A 34 -33.59 13.20 52.48
C VAL A 34 -33.27 12.39 53.74
N PHE A 35 -32.41 11.40 53.57
CA PHE A 35 -31.81 10.59 54.63
C PHE A 35 -30.34 11.00 54.81
N GLY A 36 -29.86 10.94 56.07
CA GLY A 36 -28.41 10.85 56.31
C GLY A 36 -27.91 9.43 56.07
N ASP A 37 -26.72 9.13 56.57
CA ASP A 37 -26.14 7.78 56.49
C ASP A 37 -27.07 6.69 57.07
N ILE A 38 -26.90 5.48 56.57
CA ILE A 38 -27.68 4.29 56.94
C ILE A 38 -26.70 3.17 57.33
N ASP A 39 -26.88 2.60 58.52
CA ASP A 39 -26.14 1.42 58.97
C ASP A 39 -27.12 0.39 59.51
N THR A 40 -27.30 -0.71 58.78
CA THR A 40 -28.12 -1.87 59.14
C THR A 40 -27.30 -3.15 59.29
N SER A 41 -25.97 -3.06 59.15
CA SER A 41 -25.01 -4.18 59.25
C SER A 41 -25.24 -5.12 60.44
N ASN A 42 -25.51 -4.55 61.62
CA ASN A 42 -25.71 -5.30 62.87
C ASN A 42 -27.12 -5.93 63.00
N SER A 43 -27.94 -5.88 61.95
CA SER A 43 -29.35 -6.30 62.00
C SER A 43 -29.76 -7.35 60.97
N GLY A 44 -28.91 -7.68 59.99
CA GLY A 44 -29.26 -8.61 58.92
C GLY A 44 -30.50 -8.16 58.14
N LYS A 45 -30.54 -6.88 57.75
CA LYS A 45 -31.66 -6.24 57.05
C LYS A 45 -31.19 -5.26 55.99
N THR A 46 -32.01 -5.15 54.95
CA THR A 46 -31.93 -4.22 53.84
C THR A 46 -31.80 -2.77 54.34
N GLY A 47 -30.87 -2.02 53.75
CA GLY A 47 -30.56 -0.65 54.17
C GLY A 47 -31.70 0.35 53.89
N LEU A 48 -32.20 0.34 52.65
CA LEU A 48 -33.25 1.24 52.18
C LEU A 48 -34.24 0.51 51.27
N GLU A 49 -35.54 0.69 51.50
CA GLU A 49 -36.62 0.13 50.68
C GLU A 49 -37.46 1.27 50.11
N ILE A 50 -37.49 1.41 48.79
CA ILE A 50 -38.29 2.41 48.08
C ILE A 50 -39.39 1.69 47.31
N VAL A 51 -40.64 2.06 47.58
CA VAL A 51 -41.81 1.48 46.92
C VAL A 51 -42.60 2.61 46.29
N ALA A 52 -42.42 2.77 44.97
CA ALA A 52 -43.15 3.72 44.15
C ALA A 52 -44.39 3.04 43.55
N GLU A 53 -45.55 3.56 43.95
CA GLU A 53 -46.87 3.21 43.41
C GLU A 53 -47.54 4.51 42.94
N HIS A 54 -48.33 4.40 41.87
CA HIS A 54 -49.04 5.52 41.19
C HIS A 54 -48.14 6.41 40.32
N ASP A 55 -48.76 7.20 39.44
CA ASP A 55 -48.13 8.06 38.43
C ASP A 55 -47.33 9.27 38.99
N ASP A 56 -46.90 9.22 40.26
CA ASP A 56 -46.22 10.31 40.98
C ASP A 56 -44.69 10.25 40.81
N ASN A 57 -44.05 11.43 40.82
CA ASN A 57 -42.59 11.51 40.81
C ASN A 57 -42.01 11.61 42.24
N PHE A 58 -41.02 10.77 42.52
CA PHE A 58 -40.30 10.68 43.78
C PHE A 58 -38.88 11.21 43.63
N ILE A 59 -38.41 11.96 44.63
CA ILE A 59 -37.02 12.42 44.72
C ILE A 59 -36.48 11.99 46.08
N VAL A 60 -35.42 11.19 46.09
CA VAL A 60 -34.82 10.59 47.29
C VAL A 60 -33.32 10.89 47.31
N SER A 61 -32.81 11.37 48.43
CA SER A 61 -31.37 11.52 48.65
C SER A 61 -30.92 10.84 49.93
N VAL A 62 -29.73 10.23 49.91
CA VAL A 62 -29.16 9.45 51.02
C VAL A 62 -27.65 9.68 51.14
N GLY A 63 -27.13 9.52 52.36
CA GLY A 63 -25.69 9.48 52.65
C GLY A 63 -25.05 8.15 52.22
N SER A 64 -24.09 7.69 53.02
CA SER A 64 -23.49 6.36 52.88
C SER A 64 -24.45 5.26 53.37
N ILE A 65 -24.31 4.04 52.85
CA ILE A 65 -25.12 2.88 53.25
C ILE A 65 -24.20 1.72 53.62
N ASN A 66 -24.46 1.09 54.77
CA ASN A 66 -23.79 -0.09 55.28
C ASN A 66 -24.83 -1.14 55.70
N ALA A 67 -25.27 -1.95 54.73
CA ALA A 67 -26.09 -3.14 54.99
C ALA A 67 -25.21 -4.33 55.38
N GLY A 68 -25.83 -5.35 55.97
CA GLY A 68 -25.16 -6.59 56.39
C GLY A 68 -25.40 -7.68 55.36
N ASP A 69 -25.97 -8.78 55.82
CA ASP A 69 -26.32 -9.97 55.01
C ASP A 69 -27.56 -9.77 54.09
N GLU A 70 -27.87 -8.52 53.70
CA GLU A 70 -29.00 -8.14 52.85
C GLU A 70 -28.64 -6.90 51.98
N ALA A 71 -29.53 -6.51 51.07
CA ALA A 71 -29.31 -5.47 50.07
C ALA A 71 -29.11 -4.04 50.62
N GLY A 72 -28.30 -3.22 49.95
CA GLY A 72 -28.06 -1.82 50.29
C GLY A 72 -29.28 -0.94 50.02
N ILE A 73 -29.77 -0.96 48.77
CA ILE A 73 -31.07 -0.37 48.38
C ILE A 73 -31.86 -1.39 47.55
N VAL A 74 -33.13 -1.58 47.90
CA VAL A 74 -34.13 -2.24 47.06
C VAL A 74 -35.15 -1.21 46.58
N MET A 75 -35.42 -1.19 45.29
CA MET A 75 -36.50 -0.41 44.69
C MET A 75 -37.52 -1.31 44.00
N SER A 76 -38.80 -1.06 44.27
CA SER A 76 -39.89 -1.51 43.40
C SER A 76 -40.60 -0.26 42.87
N ASN A 77 -40.54 -0.03 41.56
CA ASN A 77 -41.28 1.03 40.89
C ASN A 77 -42.35 0.43 39.99
N SER A 78 -43.62 0.75 40.28
CA SER A 78 -44.79 0.29 39.52
C SER A 78 -45.52 1.43 38.79
N GLY A 79 -44.96 2.64 38.78
CA GLY A 79 -45.48 3.78 38.02
C GLY A 79 -44.76 5.09 38.37
N GLY A 80 -44.60 5.97 37.38
CA GLY A 80 -43.95 7.27 37.57
C GLY A 80 -42.42 7.21 37.63
N THR A 81 -41.79 8.33 38.01
CA THR A 81 -40.31 8.47 38.02
C THR A 81 -39.74 8.50 39.44
N VAL A 82 -38.73 7.69 39.72
CA VAL A 82 -37.89 7.81 40.93
C VAL A 82 -36.54 8.45 40.56
N ASP A 83 -36.16 9.50 41.28
CA ASP A 83 -34.86 10.18 41.18
C ASP A 83 -34.09 9.97 42.50
N LEU A 84 -33.05 9.13 42.46
CA LEU A 84 -32.18 8.78 43.60
C LEU A 84 -30.83 9.49 43.51
N THR A 85 -30.40 10.13 44.60
CA THR A 85 -29.02 10.62 44.78
C THR A 85 -28.37 10.00 46.04
N VAL A 86 -27.37 9.13 45.84
CA VAL A 86 -26.50 8.58 46.91
C VAL A 86 -25.21 9.41 46.96
N THR A 87 -24.83 9.89 48.15
CA THR A 87 -23.73 10.86 48.35
C THR A 87 -22.54 10.30 49.14
N GLY A 88 -22.49 8.98 49.33
CA GLY A 88 -21.39 8.27 49.96
C GLY A 88 -21.32 6.82 49.46
N ASN A 89 -20.44 6.04 50.08
CA ASN A 89 -20.23 4.64 49.68
C ASN A 89 -21.44 3.76 50.01
N ILE A 90 -21.61 2.67 49.26
CA ILE A 90 -22.51 1.56 49.58
C ILE A 90 -21.65 0.35 49.93
N THR A 91 -21.99 -0.32 51.04
CA THR A 91 -21.46 -1.63 51.41
C THR A 91 -22.63 -2.51 51.85
N ALA A 92 -22.71 -3.73 51.31
CA ALA A 92 -23.87 -4.61 51.48
C ALA A 92 -23.56 -6.07 51.09
N TYR A 93 -24.54 -6.96 51.21
CA TYR A 93 -24.54 -8.21 50.44
C TYR A 93 -24.79 -7.88 48.96
N ASP A 94 -26.00 -7.49 48.58
CA ASP A 94 -26.28 -6.91 47.26
C ASP A 94 -26.22 -5.37 47.32
N GLY A 95 -25.54 -4.69 46.41
CA GLY A 95 -25.36 -3.23 46.45
C GLY A 95 -26.66 -2.48 46.19
N LEU A 96 -27.21 -2.67 44.99
CA LEU A 96 -28.40 -1.99 44.47
C LEU A 96 -29.25 -2.97 43.66
N TRP A 97 -30.52 -3.17 44.06
CA TRP A 97 -31.48 -3.97 43.29
C TRP A 97 -32.72 -3.15 42.92
N PHE A 98 -33.05 -3.13 41.63
CA PHE A 98 -34.15 -2.38 41.06
C PHE A 98 -35.08 -3.31 40.29
N ALA A 99 -36.35 -3.34 40.67
CA ALA A 99 -37.43 -3.99 39.93
C ALA A 99 -38.43 -2.95 39.41
N GLU A 100 -38.47 -2.77 38.08
CA GLU A 100 -39.27 -1.75 37.41
C GLU A 100 -40.46 -2.34 36.64
N GLY A 101 -41.59 -1.62 36.60
CA GLY A 101 -42.82 -2.03 35.92
C GLY A 101 -43.68 -3.04 36.69
N MET A 102 -43.14 -3.70 37.71
CA MET A 102 -43.88 -4.62 38.60
C MET A 102 -43.77 -4.25 40.08
N ASN A 103 -44.86 -4.47 40.82
CA ASN A 103 -44.82 -4.50 42.28
C ASN A 103 -44.19 -5.80 42.82
N LEU A 104 -43.91 -5.85 44.13
CA LEU A 104 -43.36 -7.01 44.85
C LEU A 104 -44.22 -8.30 44.82
N GLU A 105 -45.40 -8.28 44.18
CA GLU A 105 -46.24 -9.48 43.92
C GLU A 105 -46.28 -9.86 42.42
N GLY A 106 -45.38 -9.31 41.59
CA GLY A 106 -45.29 -9.61 40.15
C GLY A 106 -46.45 -9.07 39.33
N ARG A 107 -46.95 -7.87 39.66
CA ARG A 107 -48.07 -7.23 38.94
C ARG A 107 -47.80 -5.76 38.61
N CYS A 108 -48.06 -5.37 37.37
CA CYS A 108 -48.09 -3.98 36.94
C CYS A 108 -49.25 -3.20 37.56
N TYR A 109 -49.08 -1.91 37.83
CA TYR A 109 -50.11 -1.08 38.47
C TYR A 109 -51.22 -0.70 37.47
N ASN A 110 -52.48 -0.95 37.82
CA ASN A 110 -53.65 -0.77 36.93
C ASN A 110 -53.58 -1.48 35.55
N GLY A 111 -52.59 -2.35 35.29
CA GLY A 111 -52.33 -2.95 33.98
C GLY A 111 -51.48 -2.08 33.03
N VAL A 112 -50.79 -1.08 33.58
CA VAL A 112 -49.77 -0.24 32.93
C VAL A 112 -48.45 -0.54 33.64
N CYS A 113 -47.36 -0.75 32.91
CA CYS A 113 -46.10 -1.30 33.43
C CYS A 113 -44.96 -0.26 33.33
N ASP A 114 -45.31 1.02 33.33
CA ASP A 114 -44.46 2.10 32.82
C ASP A 114 -43.76 2.81 33.99
N ALA A 115 -42.55 2.35 34.31
CA ALA A 115 -41.71 2.86 35.40
C ALA A 115 -40.48 3.58 34.85
N ASN A 116 -39.99 4.58 35.57
CA ASN A 116 -38.74 5.25 35.23
C ASN A 116 -37.89 5.38 36.48
N ILE A 117 -36.61 5.04 36.40
CA ILE A 117 -35.66 5.25 37.49
C ILE A 117 -34.44 6.00 36.99
N LYS A 118 -34.06 7.03 37.76
CA LYS A 118 -32.80 7.75 37.61
C LYS A 118 -32.03 7.60 38.91
N ALA A 119 -30.78 7.17 38.84
CA ALA A 119 -29.93 7.03 40.01
C ALA A 119 -28.57 7.71 39.77
N SER A 120 -28.08 8.43 40.78
CA SER A 120 -26.73 8.99 40.78
C SER A 120 -26.03 8.68 42.09
N ILE A 121 -24.94 7.94 42.01
CA ILE A 121 -24.15 7.46 43.14
C ILE A 121 -22.77 8.11 43.08
N THR A 122 -22.42 8.87 44.11
CA THR A 122 -21.07 9.43 44.30
C THR A 122 -20.42 8.75 45.52
N GLY A 123 -19.58 7.76 45.25
CA GLY A 123 -19.00 6.86 46.24
C GLY A 123 -18.76 5.46 45.65
N ASN A 124 -17.93 4.67 46.31
CA ASN A 124 -17.67 3.29 45.90
C ASN A 124 -18.85 2.39 46.31
N ILE A 125 -19.13 1.37 45.50
CA ILE A 125 -20.07 0.30 45.82
C ILE A 125 -19.28 -0.99 46.03
N VAL A 126 -19.42 -1.61 47.20
CA VAL A 126 -18.77 -2.87 47.57
C VAL A 126 -19.84 -3.86 48.02
N ALA A 127 -20.12 -4.85 47.17
CA ALA A 127 -21.07 -5.92 47.41
C ALA A 127 -20.35 -7.24 47.78
N SER A 128 -21.06 -8.16 48.43
CA SER A 128 -20.65 -9.56 48.64
C SER A 128 -21.55 -10.55 47.88
N GLY A 129 -22.39 -10.01 46.98
CA GLY A 129 -23.32 -10.67 46.07
C GLY A 129 -23.41 -9.82 44.80
N GLY A 130 -24.62 -9.42 44.40
CA GLY A 130 -24.85 -8.59 43.20
C GLY A 130 -24.61 -7.09 43.43
N ALA A 131 -23.71 -6.45 42.67
CA ALA A 131 -23.38 -5.03 42.86
C ALA A 131 -24.49 -4.05 42.45
N LEU A 132 -25.02 -4.28 41.25
CA LEU A 132 -26.08 -3.56 40.59
C LEU A 132 -26.90 -4.62 39.85
N LEU A 133 -28.20 -4.67 40.11
CA LEU A 133 -29.15 -5.61 39.50
C LEU A 133 -30.34 -4.79 38.97
N LEU A 134 -30.48 -4.72 37.64
CA LEU A 134 -31.57 -3.98 36.97
C LEU A 134 -32.52 -4.94 36.26
N ASP A 135 -33.71 -5.13 36.84
CA ASP A 135 -34.79 -5.96 36.30
C ASP A 135 -35.94 -5.06 35.77
N SER A 136 -35.90 -4.70 34.49
CA SER A 136 -36.87 -3.76 33.88
C SER A 136 -37.93 -4.44 33.01
N TYR A 137 -39.20 -4.07 33.23
CA TYR A 137 -40.38 -4.65 32.59
C TYR A 137 -41.26 -3.53 31.98
N GLY A 138 -41.89 -3.80 30.82
CA GLY A 138 -42.82 -2.85 30.18
C GLY A 138 -42.14 -1.68 29.48
N GLU A 139 -42.89 -0.63 29.14
CA GLU A 139 -42.39 0.65 28.59
C GLU A 139 -41.68 1.46 29.69
N SER A 140 -40.59 0.91 30.23
CA SER A 140 -39.83 1.45 31.35
C SER A 140 -38.44 1.97 30.94
N VAL A 141 -37.92 2.99 31.64
CA VAL A 141 -36.61 3.60 31.34
C VAL A 141 -35.73 3.77 32.58
N THR A 142 -34.60 3.08 32.59
CA THR A 142 -33.60 3.09 33.68
C THR A 142 -32.36 3.90 33.30
N ASP A 143 -31.85 4.77 34.18
CA ASP A 143 -30.71 5.68 33.92
C ASP A 143 -29.83 5.82 35.17
N VAL A 144 -28.81 4.96 35.30
CA VAL A 144 -27.93 4.87 36.47
C VAL A 144 -26.56 5.47 36.19
N SER A 145 -26.07 6.31 37.10
CA SER A 145 -24.74 6.89 37.08
C SER A 145 -23.98 6.58 38.37
N VAL A 146 -22.75 6.08 38.25
CA VAL A 146 -21.84 5.79 39.37
C VAL A 146 -20.55 6.58 39.17
N THR A 147 -20.09 7.27 40.21
CA THR A 147 -18.77 7.93 40.25
C THR A 147 -18.05 7.45 41.49
N GLY A 148 -17.11 6.53 41.30
CA GLY A 148 -16.54 5.64 42.31
C GLY A 148 -16.40 4.22 41.75
N ASN A 149 -15.57 3.40 42.39
CA ASN A 149 -15.31 2.04 41.94
C ASN A 149 -16.43 1.07 42.34
N LEU A 150 -16.63 0.03 41.52
CA LEU A 150 -17.60 -1.03 41.71
C LEU A 150 -16.87 -2.36 41.98
N SER A 151 -17.17 -3.02 43.10
CA SER A 151 -16.58 -4.32 43.44
C SER A 151 -17.62 -5.26 44.05
N ALA A 152 -17.67 -6.51 43.60
CA ALA A 152 -18.70 -7.47 43.99
C ALA A 152 -18.31 -8.92 43.73
N MET A 153 -19.20 -9.87 44.06
CA MET A 153 -19.12 -11.21 43.48
C MET A 153 -19.70 -11.20 42.06
N ASP A 154 -20.92 -10.68 41.86
CA ASP A 154 -21.61 -10.62 40.55
C ASP A 154 -21.97 -9.18 40.15
N ILE A 155 -21.95 -8.86 38.85
CA ILE A 155 -22.27 -7.50 38.34
C ILE A 155 -23.19 -7.54 37.10
N ALA A 156 -24.48 -7.82 37.33
CA ALA A 156 -25.53 -7.78 36.30
C ALA A 156 -26.02 -6.35 36.00
N VAL A 157 -25.14 -5.56 35.37
CA VAL A 157 -25.32 -4.12 35.17
C VAL A 157 -26.64 -3.76 34.49
N ASN A 158 -27.14 -4.55 33.54
CA ASN A 158 -28.47 -4.32 32.96
C ASN A 158 -29.04 -5.55 32.22
N THR A 159 -30.20 -6.05 32.65
CA THR A 159 -30.92 -7.15 31.98
C THR A 159 -32.36 -6.76 31.64
N ALA A 160 -32.59 -6.34 30.39
CA ALA A 160 -33.94 -6.14 29.86
C ALA A 160 -34.52 -7.49 29.41
N VAL A 161 -34.96 -8.29 30.39
CA VAL A 161 -35.50 -9.65 30.18
C VAL A 161 -36.80 -9.63 29.36
N HIS A 162 -37.53 -8.52 29.42
CA HIS A 162 -38.85 -8.33 28.80
C HIS A 162 -38.87 -7.22 27.74
N GLU A 163 -39.86 -7.30 26.85
CA GLU A 163 -39.95 -6.46 25.66
C GLU A 163 -40.26 -4.98 25.98
N ASN A 164 -39.58 -4.08 25.26
CA ASN A 164 -39.79 -2.62 25.20
C ASN A 164 -39.31 -1.80 26.42
N SER A 165 -38.32 -2.30 27.16
CA SER A 165 -37.65 -1.52 28.23
C SER A 165 -36.26 -1.03 27.79
N ASP A 166 -35.93 0.23 28.08
CA ASP A 166 -34.62 0.80 27.75
C ASP A 166 -33.83 1.08 29.03
N GLY A 167 -32.57 0.64 29.10
CA GLY A 167 -31.75 0.83 30.30
C GLY A 167 -30.37 1.38 29.99
N LYS A 168 -29.92 2.35 30.79
CA LYS A 168 -28.64 3.01 30.62
C LYS A 168 -27.84 2.99 31.93
N VAL A 169 -26.58 2.60 31.87
CA VAL A 169 -25.63 2.73 32.98
C VAL A 169 -24.36 3.45 32.55
N THR A 170 -23.80 4.27 33.43
CA THR A 170 -22.52 4.96 33.22
C THR A 170 -21.71 4.94 34.52
N ILE A 171 -20.54 4.29 34.48
CA ILE A 171 -19.63 4.12 35.61
C ILE A 171 -18.35 4.92 35.34
N ASN A 172 -17.91 5.70 36.33
CA ASN A 172 -16.67 6.49 36.30
C ASN A 172 -15.82 6.07 37.51
N GLY A 173 -14.95 5.09 37.28
CA GLY A 173 -14.27 4.26 38.27
C GLY A 173 -14.15 2.82 37.77
N SER A 174 -13.16 2.08 38.25
CA SER A 174 -12.92 0.68 37.85
C SER A 174 -14.00 -0.28 38.37
N VAL A 175 -14.17 -1.40 37.66
CA VAL A 175 -15.15 -2.46 37.93
C VAL A 175 -14.41 -3.78 38.17
N THR A 176 -14.75 -4.52 39.24
CA THR A 176 -14.06 -5.78 39.59
C THR A 176 -15.03 -6.82 40.18
N SER A 177 -15.03 -8.04 39.64
CA SER A 177 -15.96 -9.13 39.99
C SER A 177 -15.24 -10.45 40.24
N GLU A 178 -15.81 -11.33 41.06
CA GLU A 178 -15.38 -12.73 41.18
C GLU A 178 -16.02 -13.65 40.11
N THR A 179 -16.95 -13.13 39.30
CA THR A 179 -17.59 -13.77 38.15
C THR A 179 -17.54 -12.82 36.93
N ASP A 180 -18.63 -12.60 36.21
CA ASP A 180 -18.71 -11.62 35.12
C ASP A 180 -18.70 -10.18 35.65
N ALA A 181 -17.75 -9.37 35.18
CA ALA A 181 -17.60 -7.99 35.64
C ALA A 181 -18.56 -6.99 34.99
N LEU A 182 -19.11 -7.30 33.80
CA LEU A 182 -20.22 -6.58 33.19
C LEU A 182 -21.15 -7.59 32.48
N TYR A 183 -22.17 -8.10 33.17
CA TYR A 183 -23.22 -8.91 32.52
C TYR A 183 -24.36 -8.00 32.03
N VAL A 184 -24.56 -7.94 30.71
CA VAL A 184 -25.44 -6.97 30.03
C VAL A 184 -26.25 -7.67 28.92
N GLY A 185 -27.57 -7.49 28.87
CA GLY A 185 -28.30 -7.99 27.71
C GLY A 185 -29.74 -7.54 27.55
N ALA A 186 -30.24 -7.68 26.32
CA ALA A 186 -31.52 -7.13 25.88
C ALA A 186 -32.36 -8.14 25.06
N ASN A 187 -33.68 -8.12 25.29
CA ASN A 187 -34.64 -9.03 24.67
C ASN A 187 -35.92 -8.29 24.22
N GLY A 188 -36.53 -8.69 23.11
CA GLY A 188 -37.62 -7.93 22.48
C GLY A 188 -37.13 -6.59 21.94
N ASN A 189 -37.97 -5.56 21.84
CA ASN A 189 -37.57 -4.23 21.32
C ASN A 189 -36.80 -3.35 22.33
N SER A 190 -36.02 -3.97 23.23
CA SER A 190 -35.39 -3.32 24.39
C SER A 190 -33.96 -2.86 24.07
N SER A 191 -33.53 -1.69 24.57
CA SER A 191 -32.21 -1.11 24.27
C SER A 191 -31.39 -0.84 25.53
N ASN A 192 -30.26 -1.54 25.68
CA ASN A 192 -29.41 -1.48 26.85
C ASN A 192 -28.02 -0.90 26.55
N PHE A 193 -27.65 0.20 27.20
CA PHE A 193 -26.36 0.87 27.06
C PHE A 193 -25.57 0.86 28.37
N VAL A 194 -24.30 0.45 28.32
CA VAL A 194 -23.38 0.48 29.46
C VAL A 194 -22.08 1.16 29.04
N SER A 195 -21.66 2.17 29.80
CA SER A 195 -20.36 2.81 29.63
C SER A 195 -19.55 2.79 30.92
N VAL A 196 -18.27 2.43 30.83
CA VAL A 196 -17.30 2.45 31.94
C VAL A 196 -16.10 3.31 31.55
N VAL A 197 -15.66 4.18 32.47
CA VAL A 197 -14.39 4.92 32.38
C VAL A 197 -13.53 4.48 33.56
N GLY A 198 -12.49 3.68 33.26
CA GLY A 198 -11.77 2.86 34.22
C GLY A 198 -11.75 1.38 33.77
N ASP A 199 -10.85 0.61 34.36
CA ASP A 199 -10.61 -0.79 33.99
C ASP A 199 -11.73 -1.73 34.46
N VAL A 200 -11.92 -2.83 33.73
CA VAL A 200 -12.91 -3.89 33.99
C VAL A 200 -12.19 -5.22 34.15
N SER A 201 -12.47 -5.95 35.24
CA SER A 201 -11.80 -7.22 35.56
C SER A 201 -12.74 -8.24 36.21
N GLY A 202 -12.92 -9.41 35.59
CA GLY A 202 -13.83 -10.47 36.05
C GLY A 202 -13.15 -11.82 36.28
N GLY A 203 -13.76 -12.67 37.12
CA GLY A 203 -13.34 -14.06 37.38
C GLY A 203 -13.89 -15.09 36.39
N ASP A 204 -14.71 -14.66 35.41
CA ASP A 204 -15.05 -15.43 34.21
C ASP A 204 -14.87 -14.50 32.98
N CYS A 205 -15.89 -13.71 32.61
CA CYS A 205 -15.76 -12.69 31.58
C CYS A 205 -15.47 -11.28 32.15
N GLY A 206 -14.61 -10.51 31.48
CA GLY A 206 -14.52 -9.06 31.70
C GLY A 206 -15.79 -8.35 31.27
N VAL A 207 -16.30 -8.68 30.07
CA VAL A 207 -17.63 -8.30 29.59
C VAL A 207 -18.37 -9.53 29.10
N ASN A 208 -19.62 -9.71 29.54
CA ASN A 208 -20.54 -10.70 28.98
C ASN A 208 -21.77 -9.96 28.45
N SER A 209 -21.92 -9.91 27.13
CA SER A 209 -22.92 -9.09 26.45
C SER A 209 -23.78 -9.90 25.50
N TRP A 210 -25.11 -9.73 25.51
CA TRP A 210 -25.99 -10.50 24.63
C TRP A 210 -27.22 -9.74 24.11
N SER A 211 -27.73 -10.13 22.93
CA SER A 211 -28.98 -9.61 22.36
C SER A 211 -29.87 -10.70 21.75
N ARG A 212 -31.18 -10.62 22.00
CA ARG A 212 -32.19 -11.60 21.57
C ARG A 212 -33.43 -10.91 20.97
N VAL A 213 -34.09 -11.59 20.04
CA VAL A 213 -35.24 -11.10 19.26
C VAL A 213 -34.91 -9.81 18.50
N SER A 214 -35.27 -8.63 18.98
CA SER A 214 -35.01 -7.33 18.32
C SER A 214 -34.17 -6.39 19.20
N GLY A 215 -33.55 -6.93 20.26
CA GLY A 215 -32.91 -6.14 21.30
C GLY A 215 -31.58 -5.54 20.86
N LYS A 216 -31.20 -4.43 21.47
CA LYS A 216 -29.90 -3.79 21.27
C LYS A 216 -29.11 -3.76 22.58
N THR A 217 -27.86 -4.18 22.53
CA THR A 217 -26.92 -4.12 23.67
C THR A 217 -25.68 -3.35 23.23
N ASP A 218 -25.39 -2.23 23.89
CA ASP A 218 -24.24 -1.36 23.62
C ASP A 218 -23.33 -1.34 24.86
N VAL A 219 -22.08 -1.82 24.74
CA VAL A 219 -21.07 -1.72 25.81
C VAL A 219 -19.90 -0.87 25.32
N SER A 220 -19.41 0.02 26.20
CA SER A 220 -18.25 0.87 25.93
C SER A 220 -17.35 0.98 27.16
N VAL A 221 -16.08 0.60 27.04
CA VAL A 221 -15.07 0.71 28.10
C VAL A 221 -13.97 1.68 27.66
N THR A 222 -13.62 2.62 28.53
CA THR A 222 -12.42 3.46 28.40
C THR A 222 -11.41 3.08 29.48
N GLY A 223 -10.52 2.14 29.17
CA GLY A 223 -9.67 1.40 30.11
C GLY A 223 -9.33 0.00 29.58
N THR A 224 -8.60 -0.80 30.37
CA THR A 224 -8.35 -2.22 30.03
C THR A 224 -9.52 -3.12 30.43
N VAL A 225 -9.78 -4.16 29.64
CA VAL A 225 -10.73 -5.23 29.94
C VAL A 225 -9.98 -6.55 30.16
N SER A 226 -10.30 -7.25 31.25
CA SER A 226 -9.71 -8.55 31.59
C SER A 226 -10.75 -9.52 32.13
N GLY A 227 -10.62 -10.80 31.80
CA GLY A 227 -11.32 -11.89 32.49
C GLY A 227 -10.40 -13.08 32.71
N ASP A 228 -10.53 -13.77 33.85
CA ASP A 228 -9.79 -15.00 34.14
C ASP A 228 -10.10 -16.13 33.14
N ASN A 229 -11.20 -16.02 32.38
CA ASN A 229 -11.54 -16.89 31.27
C ASN A 229 -11.56 -16.13 29.92
N LYS A 230 -12.39 -15.09 29.80
CA LYS A 230 -12.58 -14.33 28.54
C LYS A 230 -12.50 -12.83 28.77
N GLY A 231 -11.78 -12.11 27.91
CA GLY A 231 -11.78 -10.64 27.97
C GLY A 231 -13.18 -10.08 27.70
N ILE A 232 -13.74 -10.42 26.54
CA ILE A 232 -15.10 -10.06 26.12
C ILE A 232 -15.80 -11.28 25.51
N HIS A 233 -17.01 -11.57 25.96
CA HIS A 233 -17.99 -12.41 25.27
C HIS A 233 -19.14 -11.55 24.70
N ALA A 234 -19.51 -11.77 23.44
CA ALA A 234 -20.61 -11.06 22.79
C ALA A 234 -21.50 -12.00 21.94
N GLU A 235 -22.74 -12.27 22.40
CA GLU A 235 -23.76 -13.03 21.67
C GLU A 235 -24.77 -12.13 20.95
N ALA A 236 -25.18 -12.48 19.73
CA ALA A 236 -26.40 -11.94 19.14
C ALA A 236 -27.22 -13.03 18.42
N SER A 237 -28.46 -13.26 18.86
CA SER A 237 -29.32 -14.35 18.37
C SER A 237 -30.46 -13.94 17.44
N LYS A 238 -30.66 -12.63 17.22
CA LYS A 238 -31.52 -11.94 16.20
C LYS A 238 -31.46 -10.41 16.35
N GLY A 239 -31.01 -9.91 17.51
CA GLY A 239 -30.79 -8.50 17.80
C GLY A 239 -29.39 -8.00 17.41
N THR A 240 -28.93 -6.90 18.02
CA THR A 240 -27.59 -6.35 17.82
C THR A 240 -26.83 -6.17 19.14
N THR A 241 -25.58 -6.63 19.19
CA THR A 241 -24.66 -6.42 20.31
C THR A 241 -23.42 -5.68 19.82
N SER A 242 -23.15 -4.48 20.33
CA SER A 242 -22.00 -3.66 19.93
C SER A 242 -21.08 -3.41 21.14
N VAL A 243 -19.80 -3.77 21.06
CA VAL A 243 -18.81 -3.60 22.14
C VAL A 243 -17.66 -2.71 21.69
N ASN A 244 -17.23 -1.77 22.52
CA ASN A 244 -16.25 -0.74 22.16
C ASN A 244 -15.20 -0.61 23.27
N VAL A 245 -13.91 -0.77 22.99
CA VAL A 245 -12.82 -0.60 23.98
C VAL A 245 -11.84 0.46 23.51
N ASN A 246 -11.49 1.41 24.38
CA ASN A 246 -10.76 2.62 24.03
C ASN A 246 -9.74 3.02 25.11
N GLY A 247 -8.55 3.52 24.72
CA GLY A 247 -7.59 4.12 25.63
C GLY A 247 -6.21 4.35 24.99
N GLU A 248 -5.30 4.99 25.73
CA GLU A 248 -3.87 5.08 25.33
C GLU A 248 -3.08 3.81 25.73
N GLU A 249 -3.56 3.08 26.75
CA GLU A 249 -3.03 1.80 27.27
C GLU A 249 -4.18 0.79 27.47
N ALA A 250 -5.15 0.78 26.56
CA ALA A 250 -6.26 -0.18 26.61
C ALA A 250 -5.84 -1.52 26.00
N SER A 251 -6.41 -2.60 26.51
CA SER A 251 -6.25 -3.96 25.99
C SER A 251 -7.47 -4.81 26.37
N VAL A 252 -7.63 -5.95 25.69
CA VAL A 252 -8.64 -6.96 25.99
C VAL A 252 -7.93 -8.29 26.20
N THR A 253 -8.03 -8.85 27.40
CA THR A 253 -7.23 -10.02 27.80
C THR A 253 -8.08 -11.12 28.42
N GLY A 254 -7.90 -12.37 27.98
CA GLY A 254 -8.49 -13.56 28.61
C GLY A 254 -7.63 -14.80 28.45
N VAL A 255 -8.02 -15.92 29.05
CA VAL A 255 -7.25 -17.18 29.03
C VAL A 255 -7.71 -18.10 27.90
N GLU A 256 -9.02 -18.36 27.75
CA GLU A 256 -9.58 -19.02 26.56
C GLU A 256 -9.59 -18.07 25.35
N ALA A 257 -10.04 -16.84 25.55
CA ALA A 257 -10.15 -15.86 24.47
C ALA A 257 -9.92 -14.42 24.96
N GLY A 258 -9.17 -13.63 24.19
CA GLY A 258 -9.23 -12.17 24.30
C GLY A 258 -10.64 -11.68 23.98
N LEU A 259 -11.08 -11.93 22.73
CA LEU A 259 -12.41 -11.59 22.22
C LEU A 259 -13.14 -12.85 21.72
N ASP A 260 -14.37 -13.08 22.18
CA ASP A 260 -15.20 -14.25 21.86
C ASP A 260 -16.59 -13.81 21.35
N ILE A 261 -16.86 -14.04 20.06
CA ILE A 261 -18.05 -13.57 19.34
C ILE A 261 -18.91 -14.75 18.89
N LEU A 262 -20.22 -14.67 19.14
CA LEU A 262 -21.17 -15.73 18.80
C LEU A 262 -22.48 -15.20 18.20
N VAL A 263 -22.67 -15.37 16.89
CA VAL A 263 -23.86 -14.87 16.18
C VAL A 263 -24.73 -16.02 15.69
N LYS A 264 -26.04 -15.93 15.92
CA LYS A 264 -27.03 -16.96 15.58
C LYS A 264 -28.25 -16.32 14.92
N ASN A 265 -28.82 -16.97 13.91
CA ASN A 265 -29.88 -16.38 13.08
C ASN A 265 -29.43 -15.03 12.46
N SER A 266 -30.39 -14.19 12.07
CA SER A 266 -30.19 -12.79 11.67
C SER A 266 -29.73 -11.86 12.81
N GLY A 267 -28.88 -12.34 13.72
CA GLY A 267 -28.23 -11.51 14.74
C GLY A 267 -27.07 -10.70 14.14
N LYS A 268 -26.65 -9.65 14.85
CA LYS A 268 -25.45 -8.88 14.50
C LYS A 268 -24.56 -8.61 15.71
N VAL A 269 -23.25 -8.79 15.56
CA VAL A 269 -22.26 -8.29 16.52
C VAL A 269 -21.31 -7.28 15.87
N GLU A 270 -20.95 -6.24 16.61
CA GLU A 270 -19.95 -5.22 16.23
C GLU A 270 -18.93 -5.09 17.37
N ALA A 271 -17.64 -5.10 17.07
CA ALA A 271 -16.58 -4.96 18.07
C ALA A 271 -15.49 -3.99 17.58
N ASP A 272 -15.40 -2.81 18.19
CA ASP A 272 -14.36 -1.80 17.88
C ASP A 272 -13.37 -1.68 19.06
N ILE A 273 -12.15 -2.22 18.88
CA ILE A 273 -11.11 -2.27 19.91
C ILE A 273 -9.93 -1.36 19.52
N PHE A 274 -9.66 -0.32 20.31
CA PHE A 274 -8.45 0.51 20.21
C PHE A 274 -7.50 0.11 21.35
N GLY A 275 -6.61 -0.83 21.06
CA GLY A 275 -5.77 -1.54 22.03
C GLY A 275 -5.52 -2.99 21.63
N ASP A 276 -4.61 -3.66 22.33
CA ASP A 276 -4.18 -5.03 22.01
C ASP A 276 -5.22 -6.09 22.46
N VAL A 277 -5.29 -7.22 21.76
CA VAL A 277 -6.18 -8.35 22.09
C VAL A 277 -5.35 -9.61 22.38
N ASN A 278 -5.47 -10.14 23.60
CA ASN A 278 -4.53 -11.13 24.15
C ASN A 278 -5.23 -12.42 24.62
N GLY A 279 -4.92 -13.54 23.96
CA GLY A 279 -5.37 -14.89 24.29
C GLY A 279 -4.31 -15.68 25.07
N LEU A 280 -4.31 -15.57 26.39
CA LEU A 280 -3.17 -15.96 27.23
C LEU A 280 -2.91 -17.46 27.34
N GLY A 281 -3.92 -18.34 27.25
CA GLY A 281 -3.78 -19.81 27.25
C GLY A 281 -3.03 -20.44 28.44
N GLU A 282 -3.74 -21.14 29.34
CA GLU A 282 -3.12 -21.92 30.42
C GLU A 282 -3.24 -23.45 30.26
N GLY A 283 -2.10 -24.14 30.38
CA GLY A 283 -2.04 -25.60 30.57
C GLY A 283 -2.31 -26.41 29.30
N ASP A 284 -3.49 -27.04 29.25
CA ASP A 284 -4.00 -27.81 28.10
C ASP A 284 -5.13 -27.04 27.37
N GLY A 285 -5.32 -25.74 27.68
CA GLY A 285 -6.39 -24.89 27.15
C GLY A 285 -5.97 -24.03 25.96
N VAL A 286 -6.87 -23.90 24.99
CA VAL A 286 -6.65 -23.11 23.76
C VAL A 286 -6.66 -21.63 24.10
N GLY A 287 -5.52 -20.94 23.94
CA GLY A 287 -5.44 -19.49 24.06
C GLY A 287 -5.68 -18.83 22.70
N MET A 288 -6.84 -18.19 22.53
CA MET A 288 -7.25 -17.54 21.27
C MET A 288 -7.21 -16.01 21.39
N GLY A 289 -6.67 -15.30 20.40
CA GLY A 289 -6.71 -13.84 20.37
C GLY A 289 -8.15 -13.37 20.11
N ILE A 290 -8.64 -13.65 18.91
CA ILE A 290 -10.02 -13.46 18.48
C ILE A 290 -10.64 -14.83 18.16
N HIS A 291 -11.81 -15.12 18.71
CA HIS A 291 -12.67 -16.25 18.34
C HIS A 291 -14.02 -15.73 17.85
N ALA A 292 -14.48 -16.15 16.67
CA ALA A 292 -15.72 -15.67 16.06
C ALA A 292 -16.51 -16.77 15.33
N GLU A 293 -17.65 -17.17 15.88
CA GLU A 293 -18.59 -18.11 15.25
C GLU A 293 -19.85 -17.38 14.76
N THR A 294 -20.29 -17.64 13.52
CA THR A 294 -21.60 -17.21 13.00
C THR A 294 -22.43 -18.36 12.40
N TYR A 295 -23.74 -18.34 12.67
CA TYR A 295 -24.67 -19.37 12.25
C TYR A 295 -25.95 -18.79 11.63
N THR A 296 -26.30 -19.24 10.42
CA THR A 296 -27.61 -19.01 9.77
C THR A 296 -27.96 -17.53 9.64
N TYR A 297 -27.35 -16.80 8.70
CA TYR A 297 -27.58 -15.36 8.46
C TYR A 297 -26.99 -14.42 9.52
N GLY A 298 -26.10 -14.91 10.38
CA GLY A 298 -25.41 -14.07 11.36
C GLY A 298 -24.40 -13.14 10.70
N GLN A 299 -24.25 -11.94 11.24
CA GLN A 299 -23.24 -10.97 10.78
C GLN A 299 -22.35 -10.53 11.95
N SER A 300 -21.03 -10.54 11.77
CA SER A 300 -20.08 -9.96 12.72
C SER A 300 -19.05 -9.07 12.04
N SER A 301 -18.81 -7.89 12.60
CA SER A 301 -17.74 -6.98 12.18
C SER A 301 -16.84 -6.69 13.38
N ILE A 302 -15.56 -7.03 13.26
CA ILE A 302 -14.56 -6.88 14.31
C ILE A 302 -13.45 -5.97 13.79
N LYS A 303 -13.04 -4.99 14.59
CA LYS A 303 -11.94 -4.07 14.30
C LYS A 303 -10.99 -4.00 15.48
N VAL A 304 -9.70 -4.13 15.22
CA VAL A 304 -8.63 -3.97 16.22
C VAL A 304 -7.63 -2.94 15.72
N THR A 305 -7.30 -1.95 16.55
CA THR A 305 -6.22 -0.99 16.32
C THR A 305 -5.20 -1.16 17.44
N GLY A 306 -4.29 -2.11 17.24
CA GLY A 306 -3.45 -2.74 18.26
C GLY A 306 -3.11 -4.16 17.81
N ASP A 307 -2.20 -4.82 18.52
CA ASP A 307 -1.71 -6.14 18.12
C ASP A 307 -2.64 -7.26 18.66
N VAL A 308 -2.72 -8.39 17.95
CA VAL A 308 -3.46 -9.59 18.40
C VAL A 308 -2.46 -10.68 18.74
N THR A 309 -2.33 -11.04 20.02
CA THR A 309 -1.39 -12.07 20.47
C THR A 309 -2.12 -13.25 21.12
N ALA A 310 -1.67 -14.47 20.86
CA ALA A 310 -2.33 -15.68 21.34
C ALA A 310 -1.36 -16.84 21.54
N ASN A 311 -1.55 -17.63 22.61
CA ASN A 311 -0.69 -18.78 22.90
C ASN A 311 -0.96 -20.01 22.00
N GLU A 312 -2.13 -20.11 21.36
CA GLU A 312 -2.42 -21.16 20.37
C GLU A 312 -2.86 -20.59 19.02
N ALA A 313 -3.91 -19.77 18.96
CA ALA A 313 -4.46 -19.28 17.69
C ALA A 313 -4.76 -17.78 17.68
N GLY A 314 -4.16 -17.02 16.77
CA GLY A 314 -4.28 -15.57 16.71
C GLY A 314 -5.71 -15.12 16.41
N ILE A 315 -6.25 -15.64 15.30
CA ILE A 315 -7.65 -15.48 14.89
C ILE A 315 -8.23 -16.87 14.59
N VAL A 316 -9.38 -17.19 15.18
CA VAL A 316 -10.18 -18.38 14.87
C VAL A 316 -11.57 -17.92 14.43
N VAL A 317 -11.96 -18.25 13.20
CA VAL A 317 -13.16 -17.70 12.56
C VAL A 317 -13.97 -18.79 11.84
N GLN A 318 -15.26 -18.90 12.12
CA GLN A 318 -16.13 -19.95 11.56
C GLN A 318 -17.48 -19.38 11.12
N SER A 319 -17.76 -19.42 9.81
CA SER A 319 -19.03 -18.97 9.22
C SER A 319 -19.82 -20.14 8.63
N TYR A 320 -21.01 -20.38 9.19
CA TYR A 320 -21.92 -21.45 8.77
C TYR A 320 -23.27 -20.88 8.33
N GLY A 321 -23.52 -20.84 7.02
CA GLY A 321 -24.80 -20.39 6.46
C GLY A 321 -25.92 -21.44 6.61
N LYS A 322 -26.95 -21.36 5.76
CA LYS A 322 -28.15 -22.21 5.88
C LYS A 322 -28.04 -23.45 5.00
N ALA A 323 -27.62 -24.57 5.60
CA ALA A 323 -27.56 -25.87 4.94
C ALA A 323 -28.87 -26.24 4.20
N GLY A 324 -28.72 -26.77 2.98
CA GLY A 324 -29.83 -27.26 2.16
C GLY A 324 -30.64 -28.38 2.81
N SER A 325 -31.88 -28.62 2.35
CA SER A 325 -32.91 -29.35 3.11
C SER A 325 -32.70 -30.86 3.36
N ASP A 326 -31.54 -31.44 3.04
CA ASP A 326 -31.27 -32.88 3.06
C ASP A 326 -29.90 -33.25 3.72
N GLY A 327 -29.55 -32.67 4.88
CA GLY A 327 -28.15 -32.65 5.38
C GLY A 327 -27.81 -32.82 6.87
N ILE A 328 -28.57 -33.57 7.69
CA ILE A 328 -28.25 -33.83 9.13
C ILE A 328 -28.29 -32.53 10.01
N PRO A 329 -27.85 -32.45 11.30
CA PRO A 329 -28.76 -31.92 12.32
C PRO A 329 -28.33 -30.57 12.93
N VAL A 330 -29.05 -29.50 12.60
CA VAL A 330 -29.13 -28.29 13.46
C VAL A 330 -29.68 -28.73 14.82
N GLU A 331 -28.97 -28.45 15.92
CA GLU A 331 -29.31 -28.98 17.25
C GLU A 331 -30.46 -28.20 17.93
N GLN A 332 -31.66 -28.43 17.40
CA GLN A 332 -33.01 -28.09 17.90
C GLN A 332 -33.39 -26.60 18.04
N HIS A 333 -34.61 -26.29 17.58
CA HIS A 333 -35.36 -25.04 17.80
C HIS A 333 -34.94 -23.76 17.05
N LEU A 334 -34.67 -23.83 15.75
CA LEU A 334 -34.72 -22.68 14.84
C LEU A 334 -35.83 -22.86 13.78
N GLU A 335 -37.05 -22.42 14.10
CA GLU A 335 -38.19 -22.44 13.16
C GLU A 335 -38.23 -21.15 12.31
N ASP A 336 -37.35 -21.03 11.30
CA ASP A 336 -37.44 -19.95 10.30
C ASP A 336 -37.57 -20.47 8.86
N ASN A 337 -38.83 -20.55 8.42
CA ASN A 337 -39.23 -21.10 7.12
C ASN A 337 -39.12 -20.07 5.98
N SER A 338 -38.01 -19.33 5.92
CA SER A 338 -37.64 -18.54 4.74
C SER A 338 -37.19 -19.47 3.60
N GLU A 339 -37.81 -19.33 2.43
CA GLU A 339 -37.47 -20.07 1.19
C GLU A 339 -36.43 -19.32 0.32
N ASP A 340 -35.92 -18.17 0.78
CA ASP A 340 -34.99 -17.31 0.03
C ASP A 340 -33.53 -17.79 0.12
N ALA A 341 -33.15 -18.67 -0.81
CA ALA A 341 -31.79 -19.19 -1.01
C ALA A 341 -30.85 -18.13 -1.63
N SER A 342 -30.58 -17.06 -0.88
CA SER A 342 -29.64 -15.98 -1.22
C SER A 342 -29.19 -15.22 0.04
N SER A 343 -28.93 -15.94 1.12
CA SER A 343 -28.79 -15.36 2.47
C SER A 343 -27.59 -15.97 3.21
N VAL A 344 -26.49 -15.21 3.19
CA VAL A 344 -25.14 -15.57 3.64
C VAL A 344 -24.98 -15.25 5.14
N SER A 345 -24.04 -15.92 5.82
CA SER A 345 -23.50 -15.46 7.12
C SER A 345 -22.14 -14.79 6.90
N ASP A 346 -21.96 -13.59 7.41
CA ASP A 346 -20.85 -12.71 7.06
C ASP A 346 -19.95 -12.43 8.27
N ILE A 347 -18.64 -12.67 8.14
CA ILE A 347 -17.64 -12.27 9.13
C ILE A 347 -16.59 -11.38 8.47
N THR A 348 -16.43 -10.15 8.95
CA THR A 348 -15.30 -9.27 8.61
C THR A 348 -14.46 -9.02 9.87
N ILE A 349 -13.15 -9.25 9.79
CA ILE A 349 -12.16 -8.94 10.83
C ILE A 349 -11.09 -8.02 10.23
N ASP A 350 -10.84 -6.88 10.85
CA ASP A 350 -9.96 -5.80 10.37
C ASP A 350 -8.96 -5.43 11.47
N VAL A 351 -7.73 -5.95 11.39
CA VAL A 351 -6.66 -5.77 12.38
C VAL A 351 -5.61 -4.81 11.83
N ASN A 352 -5.55 -3.61 12.40
CA ASN A 352 -4.48 -2.64 12.18
C ASN A 352 -3.42 -2.77 13.30
N GLY A 353 -2.64 -3.84 13.19
CA GLY A 353 -1.56 -4.28 14.07
C GLY A 353 -1.00 -5.62 13.57
N ASP A 354 -0.02 -6.17 14.27
CA ASP A 354 0.52 -7.51 13.97
C ASP A 354 -0.38 -8.60 14.59
N VAL A 355 -0.37 -9.80 14.00
CA VAL A 355 -1.09 -10.98 14.53
C VAL A 355 -0.09 -12.09 14.82
N ASP A 356 0.07 -12.45 16.09
CA ASP A 356 0.95 -13.54 16.56
C ASP A 356 0.10 -14.64 17.21
N GLY A 357 -0.16 -15.71 16.46
CA GLY A 357 -0.89 -16.88 16.91
C GLY A 357 0.06 -18.05 17.09
N GLY A 358 0.49 -18.31 18.33
CA GLY A 358 1.67 -19.13 18.65
C GLY A 358 1.77 -20.49 17.95
N TYR A 359 0.64 -21.15 17.66
CA TYR A 359 0.59 -22.37 16.83
C TYR A 359 -0.03 -22.11 15.43
N VAL A 360 -1.09 -21.30 15.35
CA VAL A 360 -1.78 -20.91 14.11
C VAL A 360 -2.04 -19.40 14.09
N GLY A 361 -1.58 -18.68 13.06
CA GLY A 361 -1.90 -17.26 12.87
C GLY A 361 -3.41 -17.02 12.67
N ILE A 362 -3.99 -17.63 11.63
CA ILE A 362 -5.43 -17.61 11.31
C ILE A 362 -5.93 -19.04 11.08
N ASP A 363 -6.98 -19.46 11.79
CA ASP A 363 -7.77 -20.67 11.53
C ASP A 363 -9.17 -20.27 11.04
N ALA A 364 -9.51 -20.60 9.79
CA ALA A 364 -10.70 -20.08 9.11
C ALA A 364 -11.57 -21.17 8.45
N CYS A 365 -12.83 -21.28 8.88
CA CYS A 365 -13.82 -22.18 8.29
C CYS A 365 -14.96 -21.41 7.61
N ALA A 366 -15.25 -21.73 6.34
CA ALA A 366 -16.40 -21.21 5.60
C ALA A 366 -17.26 -22.36 5.03
N GLY A 367 -18.56 -22.36 5.33
CA GLY A 367 -19.46 -23.45 4.92
C GLY A 367 -20.91 -23.05 4.73
N TYR A 368 -21.60 -23.80 3.86
CA TYR A 368 -23.04 -23.68 3.58
C TYR A 368 -23.48 -22.26 3.17
N SER A 369 -22.78 -21.65 2.21
CA SER A 369 -22.89 -20.23 1.83
C SER A 369 -22.61 -19.29 3.00
N GLY A 370 -21.41 -19.42 3.58
CA GLY A 370 -20.81 -18.45 4.51
C GLY A 370 -19.71 -17.64 3.81
N SER A 371 -19.52 -16.39 4.23
CA SER A 371 -18.44 -15.51 3.79
C SER A 371 -17.56 -15.12 4.98
N VAL A 372 -16.24 -15.17 4.78
CA VAL A 372 -15.23 -14.75 5.76
C VAL A 372 -14.24 -13.81 5.08
N GLU A 373 -14.01 -12.65 5.68
CA GLU A 373 -13.05 -11.62 5.28
C GLU A 373 -12.13 -11.33 6.47
N VAL A 374 -10.82 -11.52 6.32
CA VAL A 374 -9.83 -11.19 7.37
C VAL A 374 -8.73 -10.32 6.77
N LEU A 375 -8.63 -9.09 7.27
CA LEU A 375 -7.67 -8.08 6.84
C LEU A 375 -6.67 -7.82 7.96
N VAL A 376 -5.40 -8.20 7.75
CA VAL A 376 -4.28 -7.95 8.68
C VAL A 376 -3.37 -6.90 8.06
N ASN A 377 -3.43 -5.67 8.57
CA ASN A 377 -2.59 -4.54 8.14
C ASN A 377 -1.25 -4.48 8.91
N GLY A 378 -0.64 -5.66 9.11
CA GLY A 378 0.61 -5.91 9.83
C GLY A 378 1.23 -7.24 9.39
N ASP A 379 2.27 -7.68 10.09
CA ASP A 379 2.86 -9.02 9.92
C ASP A 379 1.97 -10.10 10.58
N LEU A 380 2.10 -11.36 10.13
CA LEU A 380 1.31 -12.51 10.61
C LEU A 380 2.25 -13.67 10.98
N PHE A 381 2.15 -14.19 12.20
CA PHE A 381 3.02 -15.22 12.75
C PHE A 381 2.25 -16.42 13.30
N GLY A 382 2.88 -17.59 13.22
CA GLY A 382 2.54 -18.80 13.99
C GLY A 382 3.57 -19.91 13.78
N ASP A 383 3.93 -20.68 14.81
CA ASP A 383 5.06 -21.63 14.71
C ASP A 383 4.83 -22.71 13.63
N ASP A 384 3.62 -23.29 13.58
CA ASP A 384 3.28 -24.40 12.68
C ASP A 384 2.49 -23.93 11.45
N TYR A 385 1.50 -23.01 11.59
CA TYR A 385 0.66 -22.53 10.48
C TYR A 385 0.49 -21.00 10.46
N GLY A 386 0.51 -20.41 9.26
CA GLY A 386 0.18 -18.99 9.05
C GLY A 386 -1.32 -18.81 8.85
N LEU A 387 -1.85 -19.47 7.83
CA LEU A 387 -3.27 -19.62 7.53
C LEU A 387 -3.61 -21.12 7.44
N LEU A 388 -4.51 -21.58 8.31
CA LEU A 388 -5.23 -22.83 8.21
C LEU A 388 -6.65 -22.52 7.72
N ALA A 389 -7.10 -23.18 6.65
CA ALA A 389 -8.41 -22.93 6.04
C ALA A 389 -9.19 -24.24 5.81
N GLU A 390 -10.49 -24.25 6.10
CA GLU A 390 -11.42 -25.34 5.83
C GLU A 390 -12.65 -24.83 5.07
N ILE A 391 -12.99 -25.48 3.95
CA ILE A 391 -14.19 -25.18 3.14
C ILE A 391 -15.08 -26.41 3.02
N LEU A 392 -16.35 -26.23 3.42
CA LEU A 392 -17.33 -27.32 3.51
C LEU A 392 -18.37 -27.33 2.36
N ASP A 393 -18.49 -26.24 1.60
CA ASP A 393 -19.45 -26.12 0.49
C ASP A 393 -19.00 -25.07 -0.53
N GLY A 394 -19.22 -25.32 -1.82
CA GLY A 394 -18.70 -24.52 -2.96
C GLY A 394 -19.39 -23.18 -3.20
N GLU A 395 -20.45 -22.84 -2.45
CA GLU A 395 -21.04 -21.49 -2.43
C GLU A 395 -20.47 -20.60 -1.30
N SER A 396 -19.35 -21.01 -0.68
CA SER A 396 -18.70 -20.30 0.45
C SER A 396 -17.44 -19.55 -0.01
N ALA A 397 -17.17 -18.38 0.56
CA ALA A 397 -16.06 -17.50 0.16
C ALA A 397 -15.13 -17.16 1.33
N LEU A 398 -13.83 -17.07 1.04
CA LEU A 398 -12.77 -16.75 2.01
C LEU A 398 -11.79 -15.74 1.40
N ASP A 399 -11.83 -14.49 1.86
CA ASP A 399 -10.94 -13.41 1.43
C ASP A 399 -9.97 -13.05 2.57
N ILE A 400 -8.68 -13.27 2.36
CA ILE A 400 -7.62 -13.05 3.35
C ILE A 400 -6.60 -12.06 2.78
N LEU A 401 -6.39 -10.97 3.50
CA LEU A 401 -5.34 -9.99 3.25
C LEU A 401 -4.31 -10.02 4.39
N VAL A 402 -3.03 -10.19 4.03
CA VAL A 402 -1.89 -9.94 4.92
C VAL A 402 -1.01 -8.86 4.31
N ALA A 403 -1.19 -7.61 4.74
CA ALA A 403 -0.46 -6.47 4.18
C ALA A 403 1.04 -6.52 4.52
N GLY A 404 1.43 -7.21 5.59
CA GLY A 404 2.81 -7.48 5.99
C GLY A 404 3.32 -8.87 5.57
N THR A 405 4.17 -9.45 6.41
CA THR A 405 4.88 -10.72 6.21
C THR A 405 4.16 -11.85 6.93
N MET A 406 3.64 -12.83 6.19
CA MET A 406 3.21 -14.11 6.76
C MET A 406 4.43 -15.00 7.00
N THR A 407 4.68 -15.41 8.25
CA THR A 407 5.84 -16.21 8.66
C THR A 407 5.40 -17.40 9.51
N ALA A 408 5.55 -18.63 8.99
CA ALA A 408 5.16 -19.85 9.71
C ALA A 408 5.84 -21.11 9.19
N GLY A 409 5.74 -22.22 9.95
CA GLY A 409 6.24 -23.54 9.54
C GLY A 409 5.64 -24.06 8.24
N ARG A 410 4.33 -23.90 8.06
CA ARG A 410 3.55 -24.26 6.86
C ARG A 410 2.62 -23.08 6.57
N PRO A 411 3.04 -22.11 5.73
CA PRO A 411 2.39 -20.79 5.67
C PRO A 411 0.90 -20.84 5.33
N VAL A 412 0.50 -21.67 4.36
CA VAL A 412 -0.91 -21.86 3.99
C VAL A 412 -1.24 -23.36 3.92
N GLN A 413 -2.29 -23.79 4.62
CA GLN A 413 -2.88 -25.13 4.45
C GLN A 413 -4.38 -25.00 4.20
N ILE A 414 -4.86 -25.57 3.09
CA ILE A 414 -6.28 -25.57 2.71
C ILE A 414 -6.85 -27.00 2.76
N SER A 415 -8.01 -27.16 3.39
CA SER A 415 -8.81 -28.39 3.40
C SER A 415 -10.16 -28.13 2.70
N SER A 416 -10.59 -29.02 1.82
CA SER A 416 -11.94 -28.99 1.25
C SER A 416 -12.58 -30.37 1.27
N ASP A 417 -13.83 -30.45 1.75
CA ASP A 417 -14.52 -31.73 1.99
C ASP A 417 -15.03 -32.38 0.68
N ASP A 418 -15.16 -31.58 -0.38
CA ASP A 418 -15.46 -32.03 -1.75
C ASP A 418 -14.42 -31.51 -2.76
N LEU A 419 -14.24 -32.23 -3.87
CA LEU A 419 -13.36 -31.84 -4.99
C LEU A 419 -14.13 -30.99 -6.00
N ALA A 420 -14.77 -29.92 -5.54
CA ALA A 420 -15.45 -28.96 -6.40
C ALA A 420 -14.40 -28.10 -7.14
N ASP A 421 -14.51 -28.00 -8.47
CA ASP A 421 -13.50 -27.36 -9.34
C ASP A 421 -13.37 -25.83 -9.15
N GLU A 422 -14.21 -25.21 -8.32
CA GLU A 422 -14.24 -23.77 -8.02
C GLU A 422 -14.31 -23.60 -6.48
N CYS A 423 -13.25 -23.06 -5.87
CA CYS A 423 -13.18 -22.72 -4.44
C CYS A 423 -12.66 -21.29 -4.33
N ASP A 424 -13.51 -20.35 -3.91
CA ASP A 424 -13.16 -18.92 -3.81
C ASP A 424 -12.38 -18.62 -2.52
N VAL A 425 -11.16 -19.15 -2.43
CA VAL A 425 -10.11 -18.67 -1.53
C VAL A 425 -9.31 -17.59 -2.24
N LEU A 426 -9.54 -16.33 -1.90
CA LEU A 426 -8.68 -15.22 -2.29
C LEU A 426 -7.66 -14.97 -1.19
N LEU A 427 -6.38 -15.16 -1.50
CA LEU A 427 -5.28 -14.78 -0.61
C LEU A 427 -4.43 -13.70 -1.27
N THR A 428 -4.41 -12.52 -0.65
CA THR A 428 -3.53 -11.41 -0.99
C THR A 428 -2.51 -11.22 0.13
N ALA A 429 -1.21 -11.24 -0.19
CA ALA A 429 -0.15 -11.07 0.80
C ALA A 429 0.96 -10.16 0.28
N TRP A 430 1.62 -9.35 1.13
CA TRP A 430 2.87 -8.70 0.68
C TRP A 430 3.99 -9.72 0.54
N LYS A 431 4.19 -10.56 1.56
CA LYS A 431 5.29 -11.52 1.58
C LYS A 431 4.92 -12.76 2.38
N ILE A 432 5.35 -13.93 1.91
CA ILE A 432 5.19 -15.21 2.62
C ILE A 432 6.57 -15.85 2.80
N VAL A 433 6.87 -16.26 4.04
CA VAL A 433 8.18 -16.82 4.44
C VAL A 433 7.96 -18.13 5.23
N PRO A 434 8.13 -19.30 4.59
CA PRO A 434 8.19 -20.56 5.32
C PRO A 434 9.44 -20.59 6.24
N THR A 435 9.25 -21.04 7.49
CA THR A 435 10.34 -21.21 8.47
C THR A 435 10.98 -22.60 8.42
N ASN A 436 10.39 -23.52 7.65
CA ASN A 436 10.84 -24.90 7.49
C ASN A 436 11.99 -25.07 6.45
N ASP A 437 12.53 -26.28 6.33
CA ASP A 437 13.63 -26.62 5.40
C ASP A 437 13.16 -27.07 3.99
N ASP A 438 11.85 -27.27 3.75
CA ASP A 438 11.30 -27.70 2.44
C ASP A 438 10.84 -26.54 1.55
N GLY A 439 10.47 -25.39 2.15
CA GLY A 439 10.11 -24.17 1.45
C GLY A 439 8.76 -24.24 0.73
N ILE A 440 7.85 -25.11 1.15
CA ILE A 440 6.45 -25.11 0.66
C ILE A 440 5.73 -23.86 1.20
N ILE A 441 4.92 -23.20 0.36
CA ILE A 441 4.12 -22.02 0.73
C ILE A 441 2.66 -22.42 0.94
N ALA A 442 2.09 -23.22 0.04
CA ALA A 442 0.72 -23.70 0.15
C ALA A 442 0.60 -25.22 -0.06
N GLU A 443 -0.23 -25.85 0.77
CA GLU A 443 -0.59 -27.27 0.69
C GLU A 443 -2.10 -27.45 0.69
N ARG A 444 -2.61 -28.42 -0.09
CA ARG A 444 -4.03 -28.80 -0.07
C ARG A 444 -4.22 -30.23 0.40
N ALA A 445 -5.21 -30.46 1.25
CA ALA A 445 -5.65 -31.81 1.60
C ALA A 445 -6.42 -32.43 0.43
N SER A 446 -5.96 -33.57 -0.09
CA SER A 446 -6.65 -34.33 -1.13
C SER A 446 -7.70 -35.27 -0.53
N ALA A 447 -8.71 -35.65 -1.33
CA ALA A 447 -9.76 -36.61 -0.92
C ALA A 447 -9.24 -38.05 -0.62
N GLU A 448 -7.96 -38.36 -0.90
CA GLU A 448 -7.29 -39.59 -0.43
C GLU A 448 -6.52 -39.41 0.90
N ALA A 449 -6.73 -38.26 1.57
CA ALA A 449 -6.21 -37.89 2.90
C ALA A 449 -4.68 -37.76 3.01
N PHE A 450 -4.04 -37.33 1.91
CA PHE A 450 -2.66 -36.82 1.92
C PHE A 450 -2.66 -35.32 1.64
N LEU A 451 -1.77 -34.61 2.33
CA LEU A 451 -1.42 -33.22 2.10
C LEU A 451 -0.28 -33.21 1.08
N ASP A 452 -0.46 -32.46 -0.01
CA ASP A 452 0.51 -32.27 -1.08
C ASP A 452 0.63 -30.76 -1.39
N GLN A 453 1.78 -30.33 -1.93
CA GLN A 453 1.99 -28.93 -2.34
C GLN A 453 1.01 -28.54 -3.45
N ASP A 454 0.35 -27.40 -3.29
CA ASP A 454 -0.59 -26.85 -4.27
C ASP A 454 0.11 -25.79 -5.13
N GLU A 455 0.92 -26.26 -6.10
CA GLU A 455 1.64 -25.37 -7.03
C GLU A 455 0.71 -24.40 -7.77
N ASP A 456 -0.55 -24.75 -8.03
CA ASP A 456 -1.46 -23.90 -8.81
C ASP A 456 -2.14 -22.85 -7.92
N PHE A 457 -2.42 -23.15 -6.65
CA PHE A 457 -2.78 -22.13 -5.66
C PHE A 457 -1.59 -21.21 -5.31
N GLU A 458 -0.36 -21.73 -5.16
CA GLU A 458 0.84 -20.89 -4.90
C GLU A 458 1.02 -19.78 -5.96
N LYS A 459 0.68 -20.08 -7.23
CA LYS A 459 0.65 -19.08 -8.32
C LYS A 459 -0.54 -18.14 -8.22
N ALA A 460 -1.71 -18.62 -7.80
CA ALA A 460 -2.94 -17.82 -7.69
C ALA A 460 -2.91 -16.78 -6.55
N ILE A 461 -2.02 -16.91 -5.57
CA ILE A 461 -1.79 -15.89 -4.52
C ILE A 461 -1.44 -14.54 -5.15
N GLY A 462 -2.17 -13.49 -4.77
CA GLY A 462 -1.91 -12.11 -5.19
C GLY A 462 -0.84 -11.47 -4.32
N TYR A 463 0.34 -11.19 -4.87
CA TYR A 463 1.42 -10.54 -4.12
C TYR A 463 1.36 -9.02 -4.25
N ILE A 464 1.33 -8.32 -3.10
CA ILE A 464 1.26 -6.85 -3.05
C ILE A 464 2.55 -6.23 -3.60
N ILE A 465 2.39 -5.34 -4.58
CA ILE A 465 3.48 -4.61 -5.23
C ILE A 465 3.65 -3.26 -4.55
N ARG A 466 4.57 -3.17 -3.58
CA ARG A 466 4.90 -1.90 -2.93
C ARG A 466 5.79 -1.05 -3.83
N TYR A 467 5.67 0.27 -3.77
CA TYR A 467 6.51 1.20 -4.54
C TYR A 467 6.88 2.47 -3.77
N GLU A 468 8.07 3.00 -4.04
CA GLU A 468 8.58 4.29 -3.56
C GLU A 468 8.86 5.19 -4.76
N GLN A 469 8.00 6.18 -4.95
CA GLN A 469 8.12 7.19 -6.01
C GLN A 469 9.28 8.15 -5.70
N PRO A 470 10.01 8.65 -6.71
CA PRO A 470 11.10 9.61 -6.49
C PRO A 470 10.58 10.92 -5.89
N GLU A 471 11.37 11.55 -5.00
CA GLU A 471 10.94 12.74 -4.24
C GLU A 471 10.63 13.97 -5.13
N GLU A 472 11.37 14.12 -6.24
CA GLU A 472 11.24 15.22 -7.21
C GLU A 472 11.46 14.69 -8.64
N HIS A 473 11.09 15.50 -9.65
CA HIS A 473 11.43 15.34 -11.07
C HIS A 473 10.82 14.16 -11.85
N GLY A 474 9.88 13.42 -11.27
CA GLY A 474 9.04 12.49 -12.03
C GLY A 474 8.17 11.59 -11.17
N THR A 475 7.60 10.58 -11.82
CA THR A 475 6.99 9.39 -11.21
C THR A 475 7.31 8.16 -12.07
N PHE A 476 6.91 6.98 -11.64
CA PHE A 476 6.80 5.80 -12.49
C PHE A 476 5.50 5.05 -12.24
N THR A 477 5.01 4.32 -13.24
CA THR A 477 3.96 3.32 -13.08
C THR A 477 4.54 1.92 -13.21
N ALA A 478 3.94 0.97 -12.49
CA ALA A 478 4.13 -0.46 -12.71
C ALA A 478 2.97 -0.97 -13.58
N VAL A 479 3.28 -1.84 -14.55
CA VAL A 479 2.31 -2.44 -15.48
C VAL A 479 2.65 -3.90 -15.74
N ASP A 480 1.70 -4.67 -16.29
CA ASP A 480 1.92 -6.04 -16.75
C ASP A 480 2.77 -6.12 -18.04
N GLU A 481 3.07 -7.35 -18.50
CA GLU A 481 3.86 -7.58 -19.72
C GLU A 481 3.20 -7.11 -21.03
N ASP A 482 1.89 -6.91 -21.05
CA ASP A 482 1.12 -6.34 -22.17
C ASP A 482 1.01 -4.80 -22.08
N GLY A 483 1.44 -4.19 -20.97
CA GLY A 483 1.41 -2.76 -20.70
C GLY A 483 0.11 -2.23 -20.06
N ASN A 484 -0.73 -3.10 -19.49
CA ASN A 484 -1.94 -2.71 -18.76
C ASN A 484 -1.63 -2.42 -17.27
N SER A 485 -2.52 -1.69 -16.60
CA SER A 485 -2.47 -1.56 -15.13
C SER A 485 -2.56 -2.93 -14.45
N LEU A 486 -1.78 -3.11 -13.38
CA LEU A 486 -1.77 -4.33 -12.56
C LEU A 486 -3.17 -4.64 -11.98
N GLY A 487 -3.33 -5.88 -11.49
CA GLY A 487 -4.49 -6.25 -10.69
C GLY A 487 -4.59 -5.42 -9.42
N THR A 488 -5.78 -5.31 -8.83
CA THR A 488 -5.95 -4.62 -7.54
C THR A 488 -6.77 -5.46 -6.56
N SER A 489 -6.32 -5.50 -5.30
CA SER A 489 -6.99 -6.16 -4.17
C SER A 489 -6.84 -5.29 -2.93
N HIS A 490 -7.94 -5.05 -2.21
CA HIS A 490 -7.98 -4.25 -0.97
C HIS A 490 -7.30 -2.86 -1.02
N GLY A 491 -7.23 -2.26 -2.22
CA GLY A 491 -6.59 -0.95 -2.45
C GLY A 491 -5.09 -1.00 -2.79
N PHE A 492 -4.49 -2.19 -2.86
CA PHE A 492 -3.12 -2.42 -3.31
C PHE A 492 -3.08 -2.87 -4.78
N ASP A 493 -2.00 -2.50 -5.48
CA ASP A 493 -1.61 -3.16 -6.74
C ASP A 493 -1.07 -4.57 -6.42
N VAL A 494 -1.48 -5.58 -7.19
CA VAL A 494 -1.11 -6.98 -7.01
C VAL A 494 -0.72 -7.67 -8.32
N ALA A 495 0.18 -8.64 -8.23
CA ALA A 495 0.56 -9.55 -9.32
C ALA A 495 0.88 -10.96 -8.77
N ASN A 496 0.82 -11.97 -9.62
CA ASN A 496 0.94 -13.39 -9.28
C ASN A 496 2.39 -13.90 -9.39
N GLU A 497 2.70 -15.09 -8.85
CA GLU A 497 4.07 -15.65 -8.96
C GLU A 497 4.47 -15.86 -10.44
N GLY A 498 5.63 -15.33 -10.81
CA GLY A 498 6.17 -15.48 -12.17
C GLY A 498 5.70 -14.41 -13.15
N ASP A 499 4.76 -13.54 -12.77
CA ASP A 499 4.37 -12.38 -13.59
C ASP A 499 5.55 -11.45 -13.84
N THR A 500 5.62 -10.88 -15.05
CA THR A 500 6.60 -9.84 -15.38
C THR A 500 5.95 -8.47 -15.21
N ILE A 501 6.52 -7.68 -14.29
CA ILE A 501 6.15 -6.29 -14.06
C ILE A 501 7.14 -5.39 -14.79
N LEU A 502 6.63 -4.52 -15.67
CA LEU A 502 7.42 -3.48 -16.35
C LEU A 502 7.30 -2.15 -15.58
N ILE A 503 8.39 -1.37 -15.55
CA ILE A 503 8.41 -0.02 -14.97
C ILE A 503 8.42 1.01 -16.10
N HIS A 504 7.38 1.84 -16.14
CA HIS A 504 7.24 2.94 -17.09
C HIS A 504 7.46 4.31 -16.39
N PRO A 505 8.62 4.97 -16.57
CA PRO A 505 8.83 6.34 -16.07
C PRO A 505 7.97 7.40 -16.75
N ASP A 506 7.55 8.41 -15.98
CA ASP A 506 7.04 9.70 -16.44
C ASP A 506 7.88 10.80 -15.76
N LEU A 507 8.97 11.23 -16.41
CA LEU A 507 9.97 12.17 -15.88
C LEU A 507 9.87 13.56 -16.51
N GLU A 508 10.37 14.57 -15.79
CA GLU A 508 10.54 15.92 -16.33
C GLU A 508 11.62 15.99 -17.44
N ASP A 509 11.41 16.89 -18.42
CA ASP A 509 12.34 17.14 -19.53
C ASP A 509 13.79 17.35 -19.03
N GLY A 510 14.67 16.39 -19.31
CA GLY A 510 16.08 16.44 -18.94
C GLY A 510 16.52 15.48 -17.84
N TYR A 511 15.62 14.66 -17.29
CA TYR A 511 15.95 13.61 -16.33
C TYR A 511 15.92 12.20 -16.95
N GLU A 512 16.70 11.28 -16.39
CA GLU A 512 16.74 9.87 -16.77
C GLU A 512 16.74 8.96 -15.52
N ILE A 513 16.19 7.74 -15.62
CA ILE A 513 16.43 6.71 -14.60
C ILE A 513 17.88 6.25 -14.75
N VAL A 514 18.68 6.41 -13.70
CA VAL A 514 20.05 5.87 -13.66
C VAL A 514 20.10 4.46 -13.05
N ALA A 515 19.13 4.11 -12.21
CA ALA A 515 18.90 2.75 -11.73
C ALA A 515 17.47 2.56 -11.21
N ALA A 516 16.90 1.38 -11.42
CA ALA A 516 15.71 0.90 -10.72
C ALA A 516 16.08 -0.31 -9.87
N TYR A 517 15.41 -0.53 -8.74
CA TYR A 517 15.76 -1.56 -7.76
C TYR A 517 14.54 -2.33 -7.26
N ASN A 518 14.78 -3.56 -6.80
CA ASN A 518 13.92 -4.21 -5.83
C ASN A 518 14.50 -4.15 -4.40
N GLY A 519 13.63 -3.87 -3.43
CA GLY A 519 13.92 -3.86 -1.99
C GLY A 519 14.48 -2.54 -1.42
N VAL A 520 14.26 -2.34 -0.11
CA VAL A 520 14.75 -1.19 0.67
C VAL A 520 16.17 -1.44 1.20
N ASP A 521 16.35 -2.52 1.99
CA ASP A 521 17.59 -2.78 2.74
C ASP A 521 18.73 -3.35 1.88
N GLU A 522 18.41 -4.11 0.83
CA GLU A 522 19.36 -4.67 -0.13
C GLU A 522 18.96 -4.29 -1.57
N LYS A 523 19.08 -3.00 -1.89
CA LYS A 523 18.89 -2.42 -3.23
C LYS A 523 19.59 -3.26 -4.31
N THR A 524 18.84 -4.13 -4.97
CA THR A 524 19.34 -4.97 -6.08
C THR A 524 18.86 -4.37 -7.40
N PRO A 525 19.75 -4.01 -8.34
CA PRO A 525 19.34 -3.39 -9.59
C PRO A 525 18.47 -4.32 -10.45
N LEU A 526 17.38 -3.78 -10.99
CA LEU A 526 16.48 -4.50 -11.88
C LEU A 526 17.14 -4.79 -13.24
N PRO A 527 16.82 -5.94 -13.87
CA PRO A 527 17.19 -6.20 -15.25
C PRO A 527 16.48 -5.24 -16.22
N VAL A 528 17.07 -5.12 -17.41
CA VAL A 528 16.54 -4.35 -18.55
C VAL A 528 16.32 -5.32 -19.71
N ASP A 529 15.21 -5.18 -20.43
CA ASP A 529 14.85 -6.05 -21.57
C ASP A 529 15.59 -5.70 -22.90
N GLU A 530 15.16 -6.26 -24.03
CA GLU A 530 15.77 -5.96 -25.34
C GLU A 530 15.34 -4.59 -25.93
N ASP A 531 14.25 -3.99 -25.45
CA ASP A 531 13.69 -2.72 -25.93
C ASP A 531 14.10 -1.51 -25.07
N GLY A 532 14.55 -1.74 -23.82
CA GLY A 532 15.10 -0.75 -22.90
C GLY A 532 14.31 -0.56 -21.60
N ASN A 533 13.27 -1.36 -21.33
CA ASN A 533 12.43 -1.21 -20.13
C ASN A 533 13.04 -1.94 -18.94
N PHE A 534 12.96 -1.33 -17.75
CA PHE A 534 13.26 -2.03 -16.49
C PHE A 534 12.12 -2.98 -16.14
N TYR A 535 12.44 -4.19 -15.73
CA TYR A 535 11.43 -5.19 -15.37
C TYR A 535 11.80 -5.98 -14.11
N LEU A 536 10.79 -6.60 -13.50
CA LEU A 536 10.96 -7.59 -12.43
C LEU A 536 10.05 -8.79 -12.72
N ILE A 537 10.52 -10.00 -12.39
CA ILE A 537 9.66 -11.18 -12.29
C ILE A 537 9.27 -11.35 -10.82
N VAL A 538 7.98 -11.46 -10.52
CA VAL A 538 7.48 -11.66 -9.15
C VAL A 538 8.04 -12.99 -8.60
N PRO A 539 8.81 -12.97 -7.50
CA PRO A 539 9.39 -14.18 -6.94
C PRO A 539 8.37 -14.98 -6.14
N ARG A 540 8.60 -16.30 -6.02
CA ARG A 540 7.85 -17.19 -5.13
C ARG A 540 7.89 -16.67 -3.69
N GLY A 541 6.71 -16.46 -3.09
CA GLY A 541 6.56 -15.82 -1.77
C GLY A 541 6.57 -14.29 -1.76
N GLY A 542 6.63 -13.63 -2.93
CA GLY A 542 6.45 -12.18 -3.05
C GLY A 542 7.53 -11.35 -2.36
N GLY A 543 7.11 -10.34 -1.60
CA GLY A 543 7.99 -9.33 -1.01
C GLY A 543 8.45 -8.27 -2.00
N VAL A 544 7.68 -8.02 -3.06
CA VAL A 544 8.03 -7.01 -4.07
C VAL A 544 7.97 -5.60 -3.48
N TYR A 545 9.01 -4.83 -3.74
CA TYR A 545 9.12 -3.41 -3.43
C TYR A 545 9.94 -2.75 -4.54
N LEU A 546 9.42 -1.74 -5.23
CA LEU A 546 10.06 -1.08 -6.37
C LEU A 546 10.46 0.36 -6.03
N SER A 547 11.69 0.76 -6.39
CA SER A 547 12.12 2.16 -6.32
C SER A 547 13.05 2.54 -7.48
N VAL A 548 13.12 3.83 -7.81
CA VAL A 548 13.96 4.34 -8.91
C VAL A 548 14.83 5.52 -8.45
N ASP A 549 16.10 5.49 -8.80
CA ASP A 549 17.01 6.64 -8.70
C ASP A 549 16.97 7.39 -10.05
N VAL A 550 16.56 8.66 -10.01
CA VAL A 550 16.54 9.57 -11.18
C VAL A 550 17.67 10.60 -11.07
N ASP A 551 18.30 10.94 -12.20
CA ASP A 551 19.38 11.94 -12.24
C ASP A 551 19.22 12.85 -13.47
N LEU A 552 19.85 14.02 -13.43
CA LEU A 552 19.73 15.03 -14.49
C LEU A 552 20.75 14.75 -15.60
N ILE A 553 20.24 14.48 -16.81
CA ILE A 553 21.00 14.15 -18.03
C ILE A 553 22.17 15.12 -18.24
N THR A 554 23.33 14.56 -18.59
CA THR A 554 24.51 15.35 -18.95
C THR A 554 24.82 15.27 -20.44
N CYS A 555 25.02 16.42 -21.07
CA CYS A 555 25.27 16.57 -22.50
C CYS A 555 26.75 16.90 -22.75
N LYS A 556 27.35 16.25 -23.74
CA LYS A 556 28.72 16.54 -24.17
C LYS A 556 28.75 17.69 -25.19
N VAL A 557 29.58 18.69 -24.91
CA VAL A 557 29.84 19.84 -25.78
C VAL A 557 31.27 19.76 -26.29
N GLN A 558 31.45 19.90 -27.61
CA GLN A 558 32.77 20.05 -28.24
C GLN A 558 32.86 21.32 -29.08
N PHE A 559 34.05 21.90 -29.11
CA PHE A 559 34.41 23.04 -29.95
C PHE A 559 35.58 22.63 -30.86
N VAL A 560 35.40 22.71 -32.18
CA VAL A 560 36.41 22.27 -33.16
C VAL A 560 36.87 23.39 -34.10
N ASP A 561 38.16 23.35 -34.45
CA ASP A 561 38.79 24.32 -35.35
C ASP A 561 38.51 24.03 -36.84
N GLY A 562 39.07 24.87 -37.73
CA GLY A 562 38.84 24.77 -39.17
C GLY A 562 39.49 23.57 -39.87
N ASP A 563 40.26 22.76 -39.14
CA ASP A 563 40.92 21.52 -39.56
C ASP A 563 40.44 20.31 -38.71
N GLU A 564 39.26 20.40 -38.07
CA GLU A 564 38.61 19.37 -37.24
C GLU A 564 39.33 19.04 -35.91
N ASN A 565 40.24 19.90 -35.42
CA ASN A 565 40.89 19.68 -34.11
C ASN A 565 39.99 20.16 -32.96
N VAL A 566 39.78 19.33 -31.94
CA VAL A 566 39.08 19.73 -30.70
C VAL A 566 39.92 20.75 -29.93
N LEU A 567 39.34 21.92 -29.65
CA LEU A 567 39.94 23.02 -28.90
C LEU A 567 39.52 23.03 -27.42
N GLU A 568 38.25 22.73 -27.16
CA GLU A 568 37.64 22.64 -25.83
C GLU A 568 36.55 21.56 -25.84
N GLU A 569 36.43 20.83 -24.73
CA GLU A 569 35.40 19.81 -24.51
C GLU A 569 34.86 19.97 -23.08
N ALA A 570 33.54 19.95 -22.93
CA ALA A 570 32.86 20.06 -21.65
C ALA A 570 31.73 19.01 -21.54
N VAL A 571 31.38 18.67 -20.31
CA VAL A 571 30.15 17.95 -19.98
C VAL A 571 29.31 18.89 -19.13
N LEU A 572 28.11 19.22 -19.62
CA LEU A 572 27.19 20.17 -19.01
C LEU A 572 25.89 19.47 -18.63
N LYS A 573 25.16 19.99 -17.65
CA LYS A 573 23.81 19.51 -17.31
C LYS A 573 22.79 19.97 -18.37
N TYR A 574 21.74 19.18 -18.55
CA TYR A 574 20.61 19.56 -19.40
C TYR A 574 20.09 20.97 -19.05
N GLY A 575 19.86 21.80 -20.07
CA GLY A 575 19.46 23.19 -19.93
C GLY A 575 20.59 24.20 -19.67
N GLU A 576 21.82 23.79 -19.36
CA GLU A 576 22.95 24.72 -19.24
C GLU A 576 23.38 25.26 -20.61
N THR A 577 23.75 26.54 -20.69
CA THR A 577 24.26 27.15 -21.93
C THR A 577 25.79 27.06 -21.94
N PRO A 578 26.42 26.59 -23.03
CA PRO A 578 27.87 26.48 -23.10
C PRO A 578 28.52 27.86 -23.24
N ASP A 579 29.70 28.01 -22.65
CA ASP A 579 30.61 29.14 -22.80
C ASP A 579 31.95 28.63 -23.36
N TYR A 580 32.59 29.42 -24.22
CA TYR A 580 33.85 29.03 -24.87
C TYR A 580 35.00 29.87 -24.33
N THR A 581 35.95 29.21 -23.68
CA THR A 581 37.09 29.85 -23.00
C THR A 581 38.46 29.46 -23.60
N GLY A 582 38.45 28.52 -24.55
CA GLY A 582 39.61 28.02 -25.28
C GLY A 582 40.31 29.04 -26.19
N PRO A 583 41.38 28.60 -26.89
CA PRO A 583 42.16 29.46 -27.78
C PRO A 583 41.35 29.95 -29.00
N GLU A 584 41.75 31.08 -29.59
CA GLU A 584 41.16 31.58 -30.83
C GLU A 584 41.29 30.51 -31.94
N PRO A 585 40.19 30.05 -32.57
CA PRO A 585 40.24 28.96 -33.53
C PRO A 585 41.11 29.26 -34.75
N THR A 586 41.88 28.27 -35.19
CA THR A 586 42.75 28.39 -36.37
C THR A 586 42.27 27.52 -37.53
N LYS A 587 42.71 27.89 -38.74
CA LYS A 587 42.63 27.03 -39.92
C LYS A 587 43.92 27.16 -40.72
N LYS A 588 44.47 26.02 -41.12
CA LYS A 588 45.73 25.91 -41.84
C LYS A 588 45.64 26.57 -43.20
N GLU A 589 46.56 27.50 -43.46
CA GLU A 589 46.66 28.15 -44.76
C GLU A 589 46.90 27.17 -45.91
N THR A 590 46.27 27.45 -47.05
CA THR A 590 46.47 26.72 -48.31
C THR A 590 47.53 27.41 -49.16
N GLU A 591 47.85 26.85 -50.34
CA GLU A 591 48.78 27.51 -51.28
C GLU A 591 48.30 28.92 -51.68
N GLY A 592 46.98 29.11 -51.79
CA GLY A 592 46.35 30.35 -52.26
C GLY A 592 45.75 31.27 -51.19
N TYR A 593 45.36 30.75 -50.03
CA TYR A 593 44.56 31.48 -49.04
C TYR A 593 45.13 31.40 -47.61
N THR A 594 44.97 32.50 -46.87
CA THR A 594 44.96 32.53 -45.41
C THR A 594 43.52 32.59 -44.91
N TYR A 595 43.30 32.26 -43.64
CA TYR A 595 41.96 32.21 -43.03
C TYR A 595 41.87 33.15 -41.83
N GLU A 596 40.76 33.88 -41.71
CA GLU A 596 40.42 34.73 -40.55
C GLU A 596 39.12 34.19 -39.93
N PHE A 597 39.06 34.08 -38.60
CA PHE A 597 37.93 33.48 -37.88
C PHE A 597 36.70 34.41 -37.92
N ASP A 598 35.55 33.88 -38.36
CA ASP A 598 34.30 34.62 -38.57
C ASP A 598 33.27 34.36 -37.45
N GLY A 599 33.50 33.36 -36.61
CA GLY A 599 32.61 32.91 -35.54
C GLY A 599 32.33 31.41 -35.59
N TRP A 600 31.33 30.97 -34.82
CA TRP A 600 30.87 29.58 -34.81
C TRP A 600 29.72 29.37 -35.80
N ASP A 601 29.54 28.12 -36.24
CA ASP A 601 28.44 27.67 -37.09
C ASP A 601 27.03 27.81 -36.48
N SER A 602 26.94 27.96 -35.15
CA SER A 602 25.68 28.19 -34.44
C SER A 602 25.86 29.01 -33.16
N GLU A 603 24.78 29.70 -32.77
CA GLU A 603 24.68 30.40 -31.49
C GLU A 603 24.69 29.42 -30.31
N PHE A 604 25.33 29.80 -29.21
CA PHE A 604 25.33 29.03 -27.97
C PHE A 604 23.95 29.11 -27.29
N LYS A 605 23.40 27.95 -26.92
CA LYS A 605 22.03 27.78 -26.40
C LYS A 605 22.02 26.71 -25.30
N PRO A 606 21.01 26.69 -24.41
CA PRO A 606 20.76 25.58 -23.50
C PRO A 606 20.92 24.22 -24.19
N VAL A 607 21.77 23.34 -23.65
CA VAL A 607 22.00 22.00 -24.21
C VAL A 607 20.81 21.10 -23.93
N THR A 608 20.35 20.39 -24.95
CA THR A 608 19.26 19.40 -24.87
C THR A 608 19.69 18.05 -25.45
N GLY A 609 21.00 17.78 -25.40
CA GLY A 609 21.69 16.68 -26.06
C GLY A 609 23.10 17.10 -26.49
N ASP A 610 23.90 16.13 -26.96
CA ASP A 610 25.27 16.36 -27.42
C ASP A 610 25.34 17.34 -28.59
N VAL A 611 26.31 18.26 -28.56
CA VAL A 611 26.50 19.30 -29.58
C VAL A 611 27.97 19.56 -29.88
N THR A 612 28.28 19.77 -31.15
CA THR A 612 29.62 20.21 -31.61
C THR A 612 29.47 21.53 -32.35
N TYR A 613 30.25 22.53 -31.96
CA TYR A 613 30.35 23.82 -32.63
C TYR A 613 31.60 23.85 -33.51
N THR A 614 31.43 24.22 -34.78
CA THR A 614 32.48 24.23 -35.81
C THR A 614 32.90 25.65 -36.16
N ALA A 615 34.17 25.98 -35.99
CA ALA A 615 34.70 27.30 -36.31
C ALA A 615 34.60 27.62 -37.81
N GLN A 616 34.00 28.78 -38.13
CA GLN A 616 33.85 29.31 -39.48
C GLN A 616 34.93 30.34 -39.79
N PHE A 617 35.31 30.43 -41.06
CA PHE A 617 36.44 31.24 -41.51
C PHE A 617 36.17 31.95 -42.84
N ILE A 618 36.59 33.22 -42.92
CA ILE A 618 36.67 33.99 -44.17
C ILE A 618 37.95 33.58 -44.91
N GLU A 619 37.83 33.27 -46.21
CA GLU A 619 38.97 33.03 -47.09
C GLU A 619 39.60 34.36 -47.54
N ILE A 620 40.87 34.58 -47.20
CA ILE A 620 41.65 35.76 -47.60
C ILE A 620 42.69 35.35 -48.63
N ALA A 621 42.53 35.81 -49.88
CA ALA A 621 43.45 35.51 -50.96
C ALA A 621 44.85 36.10 -50.71
N LYS A 622 45.90 35.28 -50.84
CA LYS A 622 47.29 35.71 -50.67
C LYS A 622 47.74 36.63 -51.80
N THR A 623 48.30 37.79 -51.47
CA THR A 623 48.90 38.70 -52.45
C THR A 623 50.28 38.22 -52.89
N PHE A 624 50.42 37.82 -54.14
CA PHE A 624 51.68 37.39 -54.73
C PHE A 624 52.38 38.51 -55.52
N THR A 625 53.69 38.33 -55.73
CA THR A 625 54.57 39.27 -56.43
C THR A 625 54.93 38.72 -57.81
N LEU A 626 54.47 39.44 -58.84
CA LEU A 626 54.76 39.14 -60.23
C LEU A 626 55.89 40.05 -60.70
N SER A 627 57.10 39.48 -60.80
CA SER A 627 58.27 40.18 -61.32
C SER A 627 58.31 40.09 -62.84
N PHE A 628 58.53 41.22 -63.52
CA PHE A 628 58.79 41.29 -64.95
C PHE A 628 60.22 41.78 -65.16
N ASP A 629 61.11 40.86 -65.53
CA ASP A 629 62.47 41.19 -65.94
C ASP A 629 62.45 41.66 -67.39
N LEU A 630 62.75 42.95 -67.60
CA LEU A 630 62.74 43.55 -68.92
C LEU A 630 63.94 43.11 -69.79
N ASN A 631 64.90 42.34 -69.23
CA ASN A 631 66.00 41.72 -69.96
C ASN A 631 66.73 42.71 -70.89
N GLY A 632 67.18 43.84 -70.30
CA GLY A 632 67.83 44.94 -71.02
C GLY A 632 66.89 45.93 -71.73
N GLY A 633 65.57 45.73 -71.66
CA GLY A 633 64.56 46.67 -72.16
C GLY A 633 64.06 47.70 -71.13
N SER A 634 63.06 48.48 -71.57
CA SER A 634 62.42 49.58 -70.85
C SER A 634 60.90 49.55 -71.06
N LEU A 635 60.13 49.74 -69.99
CA LEU A 635 58.66 49.86 -70.02
C LEU A 635 58.24 51.05 -69.14
N ASP A 636 57.43 51.95 -69.70
CA ASP A 636 56.98 53.20 -69.06
C ASP A 636 58.11 54.02 -68.41
N GLY A 637 59.30 53.99 -69.02
CA GLY A 637 60.51 54.66 -68.54
C GLY A 637 61.26 53.95 -67.41
N LYS A 638 60.77 52.81 -66.91
CA LYS A 638 61.46 51.93 -65.95
C LYS A 638 62.35 50.93 -66.68
N THR A 639 63.50 50.60 -66.08
CA THR A 639 64.46 49.61 -66.60
C THR A 639 64.85 48.61 -65.51
N GLY A 640 65.32 47.43 -65.90
CA GLY A 640 65.63 46.34 -64.96
C GLY A 640 64.42 45.44 -64.70
N LYS A 641 64.16 45.10 -63.43
CA LYS A 641 62.93 44.41 -63.01
C LYS A 641 61.87 45.42 -62.58
N ILE A 642 60.61 45.17 -62.95
CA ILE A 642 59.43 45.81 -62.38
C ILE A 642 58.59 44.76 -61.67
N GLU A 643 57.79 45.15 -60.68
CA GLU A 643 56.96 44.23 -59.90
C GLU A 643 55.52 44.73 -59.86
N ILE A 644 54.58 43.78 -59.93
CA ILE A 644 53.15 43.98 -59.73
C ILE A 644 52.72 43.06 -58.59
N LYS A 645 51.92 43.58 -57.66
CA LYS A 645 51.24 42.77 -56.65
C LYS A 645 49.81 42.48 -57.09
N ALA A 646 49.39 41.24 -56.95
CA ALA A 646 48.05 40.78 -57.30
C ALA A 646 47.65 39.57 -56.45
N ASP A 647 46.38 39.45 -56.14
CA ASP A 647 45.87 38.44 -55.20
C ASP A 647 45.62 37.10 -55.88
N TYR A 648 45.76 36.00 -55.15
CA TYR A 648 45.55 34.65 -55.65
C TYR A 648 44.20 34.48 -56.36
N ALA A 649 44.19 33.68 -57.43
CA ALA A 649 43.08 33.46 -58.35
C ALA A 649 42.52 34.71 -59.06
N SER A 650 43.02 35.93 -58.78
CA SER A 650 42.63 37.11 -59.55
C SER A 650 43.13 37.03 -61.00
N SER A 651 42.31 37.49 -61.93
CA SER A 651 42.67 37.59 -63.36
C SER A 651 43.17 38.99 -63.66
N ILE A 652 44.47 39.14 -63.87
CA ILE A 652 45.09 40.42 -64.22
C ILE A 652 45.46 40.50 -65.70
N LYS A 653 45.66 41.73 -66.20
CA LYS A 653 46.36 41.96 -67.46
C LYS A 653 47.86 42.03 -67.23
N LEU A 654 48.63 41.24 -67.98
CA LEU A 654 50.08 41.40 -68.05
C LEU A 654 50.45 42.76 -68.67
N PRO A 655 51.66 43.30 -68.41
CA PRO A 655 52.07 44.57 -68.97
C PRO A 655 52.14 44.54 -70.51
N ALA A 656 52.01 45.73 -71.10
CA ALA A 656 52.23 45.95 -72.53
C ALA A 656 53.68 45.60 -72.93
N ALA A 657 53.91 45.44 -74.24
CA ALA A 657 55.21 45.05 -74.76
C ALA A 657 56.29 46.09 -74.39
N PRO A 658 57.37 45.70 -73.69
CA PRO A 658 58.50 46.59 -73.43
C PRO A 658 59.21 46.97 -74.72
N THR A 659 60.05 48.01 -74.64
CA THR A 659 60.88 48.51 -75.74
C THR A 659 62.36 48.29 -75.45
N ARG A 660 63.15 47.90 -76.47
CA ARG A 660 64.62 47.76 -76.37
C ARG A 660 65.24 48.18 -77.68
N GLU A 661 66.21 49.10 -77.64
CA GLU A 661 66.81 49.66 -78.84
C GLU A 661 67.54 48.56 -79.65
N GLY A 662 67.14 48.38 -80.91
CA GLY A 662 67.66 47.33 -81.80
C GLY A 662 66.97 45.96 -81.70
N TYR A 663 65.94 45.79 -80.85
CA TYR A 663 65.28 44.51 -80.63
C TYR A 663 63.74 44.60 -80.67
N THR A 664 63.09 43.56 -81.17
CA THR A 664 61.64 43.35 -81.10
C THR A 664 61.30 42.43 -79.94
N PHE A 665 60.32 42.81 -79.13
CA PHE A 665 59.77 41.94 -78.08
C PHE A 665 58.98 40.80 -78.71
N LEU A 666 59.23 39.56 -78.25
CA LEU A 666 58.48 38.38 -78.69
C LEU A 666 57.34 38.04 -77.72
N TYR A 667 57.68 37.65 -76.48
CA TYR A 667 56.73 37.20 -75.47
C TYR A 667 57.34 37.25 -74.06
N TRP A 668 56.48 37.10 -73.04
CA TRP A 668 56.87 36.90 -71.65
C TRP A 668 57.23 35.43 -71.40
N LYS A 669 58.53 35.17 -71.31
CA LYS A 669 59.13 33.86 -71.02
C LYS A 669 58.95 33.51 -69.55
N GLY A 670 58.44 32.31 -69.32
CA GLY A 670 57.81 31.88 -68.07
C GLY A 670 56.71 30.87 -68.42
N SER A 671 55.72 31.34 -69.21
CA SER A 671 54.64 30.50 -69.77
C SER A 671 54.25 30.81 -71.22
N GLN A 672 55.08 31.58 -71.97
CA GLN A 672 54.81 32.04 -73.36
C GLN A 672 53.57 32.95 -73.52
N TYR A 673 53.35 33.87 -72.58
CA TYR A 673 52.26 34.85 -72.72
C TYR A 673 52.63 36.03 -73.62
N ASP A 674 51.70 36.44 -74.47
CA ASP A 674 51.76 37.70 -75.21
C ASP A 674 51.71 38.93 -74.28
N ALA A 675 52.09 40.09 -74.82
CA ALA A 675 51.84 41.37 -74.15
C ALA A 675 50.33 41.62 -73.98
N SER A 676 49.93 42.15 -72.81
CA SER A 676 48.51 42.39 -72.48
C SER A 676 47.60 41.12 -72.48
N ALA A 677 48.19 39.93 -72.39
CA ALA A 677 47.46 38.69 -72.10
C ALA A 677 46.80 38.73 -70.70
N ASP A 678 45.76 37.92 -70.52
CA ASP A 678 45.16 37.67 -69.21
C ASP A 678 45.94 36.56 -68.48
N TYR A 679 46.20 36.77 -67.19
CA TYR A 679 46.92 35.84 -66.32
C TYR A 679 46.19 35.68 -64.99
N VAL A 680 45.90 34.43 -64.62
CA VAL A 680 45.36 34.07 -63.31
C VAL A 680 46.51 33.88 -62.34
N VAL A 681 46.50 34.59 -61.22
CA VAL A 681 47.56 34.51 -60.21
C VAL A 681 47.52 33.16 -59.50
N GLN A 682 48.57 32.35 -59.69
CA GLN A 682 48.75 31.04 -59.03
C GLN A 682 49.89 31.03 -58.00
N GLY A 683 50.63 32.15 -57.86
CA GLY A 683 51.81 32.25 -56.99
C GLY A 683 52.76 33.36 -57.48
N ASP A 684 53.90 33.51 -56.79
CA ASP A 684 55.01 34.35 -57.25
C ASP A 684 55.52 33.84 -58.61
N HIS A 685 55.66 34.74 -59.58
CA HIS A 685 56.11 34.38 -60.93
C HIS A 685 57.09 35.43 -61.49
N THR A 686 58.16 34.98 -62.14
CA THR A 686 59.09 35.86 -62.86
C THR A 686 58.92 35.70 -64.37
N PHE A 687 58.22 36.65 -64.98
CA PHE A 687 58.17 36.81 -66.42
C PHE A 687 59.47 37.46 -66.90
N THR A 688 60.08 36.94 -67.95
CA THR A 688 61.30 37.51 -68.57
C THR A 688 60.99 37.92 -70.01
N ALA A 689 61.34 39.14 -70.41
CA ALA A 689 61.16 39.57 -71.80
C ALA A 689 62.11 38.81 -72.74
N GLU A 690 61.58 38.06 -73.70
CA GLU A 690 62.38 37.46 -74.78
C GLU A 690 62.41 38.40 -76.00
N TRP A 691 63.59 38.52 -76.63
CA TRP A 691 63.90 39.55 -77.62
C TRP A 691 64.49 38.93 -78.89
N GLU A 692 64.07 39.42 -80.06
CA GLU A 692 64.72 39.15 -81.35
C GLU A 692 65.47 40.39 -81.87
N GLU A 693 66.66 40.19 -82.45
CA GLU A 693 67.52 41.28 -82.93
C GLU A 693 67.12 41.75 -84.33
N VAL A 694 66.83 43.05 -84.48
CA VAL A 694 66.32 43.63 -85.73
C VAL A 694 67.47 43.85 -86.71
N LYS A 695 67.68 42.89 -87.61
CA LYS A 695 68.65 42.99 -88.71
C LYS A 695 68.17 44.01 -89.77
N PRO A 696 69.06 44.86 -90.31
CA PRO A 696 68.69 45.79 -91.38
C PRO A 696 68.61 45.06 -92.74
N GLU A 697 67.49 45.16 -93.44
CA GLU A 697 67.27 44.57 -94.77
C GLU A 697 67.32 45.60 -95.92
N GLU A 698 67.69 45.14 -97.10
CA GLU A 698 67.82 45.93 -98.33
C GLU A 698 66.53 45.94 -99.18
N LYS A 699 66.44 46.85 -100.17
CA LYS A 699 65.30 46.99 -101.10
C LYS A 699 65.83 47.14 -102.54
N PRO A 700 65.47 46.27 -103.50
CA PRO A 700 64.32 46.50 -104.42
C PRO A 700 63.45 45.22 -104.63
N GLU A 701 62.24 45.14 -105.21
CA GLU A 701 61.29 45.98 -106.00
C GLU A 701 60.93 45.31 -107.37
N THR A 702 59.61 45.21 -107.69
CA THR A 702 58.94 44.93 -109.00
C THR A 702 59.21 43.60 -109.79
N GLU A 703 58.32 43.00 -110.62
CA GLU A 703 56.83 42.97 -110.81
C GLU A 703 56.42 41.85 -111.86
N VAL A 704 55.11 41.66 -112.15
CA VAL A 704 54.47 41.21 -113.45
C VAL A 704 54.13 39.70 -113.78
N LYS A 705 52.84 39.34 -113.49
CA LYS A 705 51.73 38.79 -114.36
C LYS A 705 51.62 37.36 -114.99
N THR A 706 50.43 36.75 -114.72
CA THR A 706 49.48 35.99 -115.63
C THR A 706 49.80 34.56 -116.15
N PRO A 707 48.81 33.73 -116.61
CA PRO A 707 47.34 33.94 -116.79
C PRO A 707 46.38 32.87 -116.14
N VAL A 708 45.08 33.00 -116.45
CA VAL A 708 43.87 32.21 -116.05
C VAL A 708 43.25 31.63 -117.37
N PRO A 709 42.58 30.44 -117.49
CA PRO A 709 41.30 30.02 -116.85
C PRO A 709 41.18 28.47 -116.57
N ALA A 710 40.03 27.80 -116.29
CA ALA A 710 38.59 28.08 -116.39
C ALA A 710 37.66 27.17 -115.51
N GLU A 711 36.35 27.45 -115.54
CA GLU A 711 35.15 26.57 -115.32
C GLU A 711 34.52 26.33 -113.89
N THR A 712 33.17 26.30 -113.90
CA THR A 712 32.11 26.07 -112.86
C THR A 712 30.91 25.37 -113.58
N PRO A 713 29.69 25.03 -113.03
CA PRO A 713 29.02 25.17 -111.69
C PRO A 713 28.90 23.80 -110.93
N VAL A 714 27.90 23.30 -110.15
CA VAL A 714 26.42 23.46 -109.84
C VAL A 714 26.22 23.03 -108.36
N ASN A 715 25.52 23.74 -107.44
CA ASN A 715 24.08 24.01 -107.15
C ASN A 715 23.22 22.85 -106.53
N ASP A 716 22.18 23.24 -105.76
CA ASP A 716 20.93 22.55 -105.39
C ASP A 716 20.72 21.68 -104.10
N THR A 717 20.11 22.34 -103.10
CA THR A 717 18.78 22.07 -102.44
C THR A 717 18.30 20.68 -101.91
N LYS A 718 18.07 20.66 -100.58
CA LYS A 718 16.78 20.39 -99.85
C LYS A 718 16.26 18.94 -99.59
N ASP A 719 15.64 18.80 -98.40
CA ASP A 719 14.58 17.87 -97.92
C ASP A 719 14.87 16.58 -97.10
N THR A 720 13.90 16.36 -96.21
CA THR A 720 13.66 15.43 -95.08
C THR A 720 13.24 13.98 -95.48
N PRO A 721 13.12 12.96 -94.58
CA PRO A 721 12.14 12.91 -93.47
C PRO A 721 12.50 12.18 -92.14
N SER A 722 11.55 12.24 -91.20
CA SER A 722 11.53 11.64 -89.84
C SER A 722 11.02 10.17 -89.85
N PRO A 723 11.02 9.42 -88.71
CA PRO A 723 9.99 9.56 -87.67
C PRO A 723 10.47 9.56 -86.18
N ASN A 724 9.55 9.99 -85.30
CA ASN A 724 9.53 9.94 -83.80
C ASN A 724 9.20 8.49 -83.30
N PRO A 725 8.97 8.14 -81.99
CA PRO A 725 8.73 8.97 -80.78
C PRO A 725 9.48 8.54 -79.45
N GLU A 726 9.79 9.47 -78.52
CA GLU A 726 9.16 9.75 -77.17
C GLU A 726 9.59 8.78 -76.03
N GLU A 727 9.72 9.13 -74.73
CA GLU A 727 9.50 10.39 -73.96
C GLU A 727 10.39 10.50 -72.68
N THR A 728 10.46 11.75 -72.18
CA THR A 728 10.89 12.47 -70.93
C THR A 728 10.44 11.95 -69.53
N PRO A 729 10.51 12.69 -68.38
CA PRO A 729 11.40 13.78 -67.86
C PRO A 729 11.87 13.60 -66.36
N THR A 730 12.40 14.67 -65.75
CA THR A 730 12.92 14.91 -64.37
C THR A 730 11.93 14.80 -63.19
N THR A 731 12.37 14.38 -61.98
CA THR A 731 12.14 15.01 -60.63
C THR A 731 12.80 14.18 -59.47
N VAL A 732 12.64 14.60 -58.21
CA VAL A 732 13.42 14.27 -56.97
C VAL A 732 12.51 14.62 -55.75
N PRO A 733 12.52 14.00 -54.52
CA PRO A 733 13.70 13.67 -53.66
C PRO A 733 13.59 12.41 -52.70
N THR A 734 14.54 12.31 -51.76
CA THR A 734 14.48 11.72 -50.37
C THR A 734 14.71 10.20 -50.09
N ALA A 735 15.30 9.94 -48.91
CA ALA A 735 15.17 8.78 -47.98
C ALA A 735 16.10 7.52 -48.11
N THR A 736 17.08 7.47 -47.20
CA THR A 736 17.33 6.42 -46.16
C THR A 736 17.12 4.92 -46.44
N THR A 737 18.16 4.08 -46.24
CA THR A 737 18.19 2.94 -45.26
C THR A 737 19.52 2.15 -45.22
N ILE A 738 19.69 1.42 -44.10
CA ILE A 738 20.80 0.53 -43.64
C ILE A 738 20.46 -0.94 -44.05
N PRO A 739 21.41 -1.85 -44.39
CA PRO A 739 22.00 -2.77 -43.39
C PRO A 739 23.43 -3.34 -43.61
N THR A 740 24.22 -3.31 -42.52
CA THR A 740 24.84 -4.45 -41.79
C THR A 740 25.50 -5.63 -42.53
N ALA A 741 26.80 -5.87 -42.26
CA ALA A 741 27.36 -7.20 -41.91
C ALA A 741 28.84 -7.17 -41.40
N THR A 742 29.09 -7.76 -40.23
CA THR A 742 30.39 -8.19 -39.65
C THR A 742 30.85 -9.56 -40.27
N PRO A 743 31.96 -10.28 -39.91
CA PRO A 743 32.72 -10.27 -38.64
C PRO A 743 34.27 -10.53 -38.65
N SER A 744 34.84 -10.60 -37.43
CA SER A 744 36.08 -11.32 -37.01
C SER A 744 37.45 -10.61 -37.19
N PRO A 745 38.41 -10.77 -36.24
CA PRO A 745 39.24 -12.00 -36.22
C PRO A 745 39.67 -12.59 -34.85
N THR A 746 39.72 -13.93 -34.80
CA THR A 746 40.72 -14.86 -34.20
C THR A 746 41.71 -14.42 -33.09
N ALA A 747 41.85 -15.26 -32.04
CA ALA A 747 42.93 -15.22 -31.02
C ALA A 747 43.80 -16.51 -30.99
N THR A 748 44.90 -16.54 -30.22
CA THR A 748 45.82 -17.72 -30.09
C THR A 748 46.52 -17.72 -28.70
N PRO A 749 46.80 -18.88 -28.03
CA PRO A 749 47.04 -18.93 -26.58
C PRO A 749 48.50 -19.13 -26.11
N VAL A 750 48.73 -18.97 -24.79
CA VAL A 750 49.98 -19.30 -24.04
C VAL A 750 49.63 -20.08 -22.74
N ASN A 751 50.61 -20.73 -22.11
CA ASN A 751 50.45 -21.89 -21.22
C ASN A 751 51.27 -21.79 -19.90
N ALA A 752 50.69 -22.12 -18.73
CA ALA A 752 51.42 -22.36 -17.47
C ALA A 752 50.61 -23.16 -16.40
N LYS A 753 51.33 -23.79 -15.46
CA LYS A 753 50.85 -24.52 -14.24
C LYS A 753 51.88 -24.30 -13.11
N PRO A 754 51.59 -24.48 -11.79
CA PRO A 754 51.39 -25.81 -11.17
C PRO A 754 50.39 -25.84 -9.96
N LYS A 755 50.37 -26.96 -9.21
CA LYS A 755 49.56 -27.20 -7.98
C LYS A 755 50.38 -27.09 -6.68
N THR A 756 49.71 -26.78 -5.55
CA THR A 756 49.88 -27.29 -4.15
C THR A 756 48.79 -26.64 -3.28
N GLY A 757 48.15 -27.22 -2.26
CA GLY A 757 48.04 -28.58 -1.68
C GLY A 757 47.01 -28.48 -0.52
N ASP A 758 46.02 -29.35 -0.33
CA ASP A 758 46.04 -30.80 0.01
C ASP A 758 46.06 -31.10 1.54
N SER A 759 44.88 -31.13 2.17
CA SER A 759 44.54 -31.97 3.34
C SER A 759 43.03 -31.92 3.66
N GLY A 760 42.33 -33.01 4.04
CA GLY A 760 42.80 -34.40 4.00
C GLY A 760 42.15 -35.48 4.89
N SER A 761 40.84 -35.45 5.22
CA SER A 761 40.12 -36.62 5.82
C SER A 761 38.61 -36.34 5.98
N GLY A 762 37.68 -37.27 5.80
CA GLY A 762 37.79 -38.65 5.28
C GLY A 762 36.44 -39.40 5.31
N PHE A 763 36.15 -40.22 4.30
CA PHE A 763 35.06 -41.22 4.29
C PHE A 763 35.36 -42.30 5.38
N GLU A 764 34.42 -43.05 5.96
CA GLU A 764 33.47 -43.92 5.27
C GLU A 764 32.40 -44.54 6.21
N TRP A 765 31.15 -44.55 5.72
CA TRP A 765 30.05 -45.50 5.92
C TRP A 765 30.12 -46.61 7.02
N LEU A 766 29.08 -46.67 7.87
CA LEU A 766 28.54 -47.94 8.39
C LEU A 766 27.03 -47.81 8.69
N GLY A 767 26.19 -48.26 7.77
CA GLY A 767 24.73 -48.15 7.90
C GLY A 767 24.09 -49.16 8.85
N LYS A 768 22.91 -48.81 9.38
CA LYS A 768 21.92 -49.76 9.94
C LYS A 768 20.51 -49.18 9.87
N SER A 769 19.68 -49.77 9.02
CA SER A 769 18.25 -49.46 8.97
C SER A 769 17.55 -49.97 10.24
N VAL A 770 16.74 -49.12 10.86
CA VAL A 770 15.62 -49.54 11.71
C VAL A 770 14.42 -48.71 11.28
N VAL A 771 13.40 -49.37 10.75
CA VAL A 771 12.11 -48.74 10.42
C VAL A 771 11.26 -48.72 11.68
N VAL A 772 10.78 -47.54 12.08
CA VAL A 772 9.66 -47.38 13.02
C VAL A 772 8.69 -46.41 12.37
N ILE A 773 7.69 -46.96 11.67
CA ILE A 773 6.57 -46.21 11.10
C ILE A 773 5.35 -46.45 11.99
N GLY A 774 4.62 -45.37 12.29
CA GLY A 774 3.23 -45.41 12.75
C GLY A 774 3.04 -45.53 14.27
N LEU A 775 2.59 -44.42 14.88
CA LEU A 775 1.30 -44.33 15.59
C LEU A 775 1.06 -42.89 16.09
N ALA A 776 0.42 -42.06 15.25
CA ALA A 776 0.03 -40.68 15.58
C ALA A 776 -1.30 -40.30 14.90
N MET A 777 -2.31 -41.17 14.98
CA MET A 777 -3.67 -40.95 14.45
C MET A 777 -4.72 -41.47 15.47
N THR A 778 -4.66 -40.99 16.72
CA THR A 778 -5.59 -41.45 17.77
C THR A 778 -5.82 -40.44 18.91
N ALA A 779 -5.47 -39.16 18.71
CA ALA A 779 -5.74 -38.08 19.67
C ALA A 779 -7.07 -37.35 19.40
N PHE A 780 -7.24 -36.79 18.19
CA PHE A 780 -8.36 -35.91 17.83
C PHE A 780 -9.78 -36.48 18.08
N VAL A 781 -9.97 -37.80 17.97
CA VAL A 781 -11.27 -38.46 18.20
C VAL A 781 -11.68 -38.47 19.69
N ALA A 782 -10.77 -38.13 20.62
CA ALA A 782 -11.06 -38.07 22.06
C ALA A 782 -11.86 -36.82 22.47
N VAL A 783 -11.58 -35.66 21.85
CA VAL A 783 -12.17 -34.36 22.23
C VAL A 783 -13.70 -34.38 22.09
N ARG A 784 -14.21 -34.99 20.99
CA ARG A 784 -15.65 -35.12 20.67
C ARG A 784 -16.46 -35.98 21.65
N ASN A 785 -15.88 -36.48 22.75
CA ASN A 785 -16.58 -37.23 23.80
C ASN A 785 -16.52 -36.60 25.21
N ILE A 786 -15.93 -35.41 25.39
CA ILE A 786 -15.92 -34.71 26.69
C ILE A 786 -17.02 -33.64 26.78
N ARG A 787 -17.40 -32.96 25.67
CA ARG A 787 -18.60 -32.10 25.56
C ARG A 787 -19.92 -32.89 25.67
N ARG A 788 -20.18 -33.57 26.80
CA ARG A 788 -21.48 -34.22 27.07
C ARG A 788 -21.83 -34.41 28.55
N LYS A 789 -21.35 -33.53 29.44
CA LYS A 789 -21.67 -33.68 30.87
C LYS A 789 -21.71 -32.44 31.77
N GLU A 790 -21.86 -31.24 31.22
CA GLU A 790 -22.09 -30.02 32.01
C GLU A 790 -23.17 -29.10 31.39
N GLU A 791 -24.34 -29.67 31.10
CA GLU A 791 -25.58 -28.90 30.89
C GLU A 791 -26.54 -29.21 32.04
N ASN A 792 -26.52 -28.40 33.11
CA ASN A 792 -27.57 -28.30 34.14
C ASN A 792 -27.21 -27.21 35.17
N CYS A 793 -27.25 -25.95 34.76
CA CYS A 793 -27.74 -24.86 35.61
C CYS A 793 -28.34 -23.76 34.73
#